data_AF-A0A2N0Q8W4-F1
#
_entry.id   AF-A0A2N0Q8W4-F1
#
_cell.length_a   1.000
_cell.length_b   1.000
_cell.length_c   1.000
_cell.angle_alpha   90.00
_cell.angle_beta   90.00
_cell.angle_gamma   90.00
#
_symmetry.space_group_name_H-M   'P 1'
#
loop_
_entity.id
_entity.type
_entity.pdbx_description
1 polymer ?
#
loop_
_entity_poly.entity_id
_entity_poly.type
_entity_poly.pdbx_seq_one_letter_code
_entity_poly.pdbx_strand_id
1 'polypeptide(L)'
;MLNEIMVSITDSSTLQHYLSKMNEFIVKMESQLIRKSEKWNDLIEEFNLYSANLDKDINKIHKCIQYFRRHNKLATEFYAVNIWLQIPQSNIQAKYWNNRLQHILRLCDLVFPLITALQYNDNKIIENIFIVSEVENCPQKRQIFFGNPLIHLINEMHGNNSKIYNVDTIYETVSKFLASYIFELIRDANQKGRNIPDVSSQICCKFVSCPKQNCQYHHVITSPSILHKRLELAFLQYTVMLKLKVLYRHRLLKEEQSIEVLGLQRWWAERLVKVHIRYQSPQISCPEVTCMVLANLSDCTRNGFIEIARKTWLRELINNVSNFEIMLKCMFIFQQLKDKWGIDMFDWEMSKTTKLLNPNNLPIGFEYHDVQNGYHRAIPVGKRLSLFFHHLKFDHVIEAILNIKEFIQYAISKNQKVNLVTSDAFGDLVSLMEFATSLIFAVSPRYCDFFLPRSYLVNYFDTYSAVPLLPKYDRKDYLTAVKNTFDQVQQLLELLICKEQLYLLIILRLIRLLILIGLNECTFITRVFSLFKYLNNKVSSAKIKKYLKQKSKESLINVLYNDLKETGCDSLIIVYYQLEDIPSKISKWEKCGIIKLTYNSAKSFRSALQQIKSSVVTGGNVISKNQSQDKNTGLISGTLKQLAISDCPKAQEATRKIQVWFRRIYKRVVFRSDYDTLFNKIYNDMTIFCQTLIDEKGKEAVRKYNILLKGQTVNVIAELIMLQEKMEVIKNRLKKIINNHPSGTDEIDSCFELEDDLKYDQYEKVELALKSLS
;
A
#
# COMPACT_ATOMS: atom_id res chain seq x y z
N MET A 1 22.70 10.44 -12.72
CA MET A 1 21.71 10.67 -13.79
C MET A 1 20.38 11.29 -13.37
N LEU A 2 19.45 10.68 -12.62
CA LEU A 2 18.31 11.46 -12.05
C LEU A 2 18.83 12.53 -11.06
N ASN A 3 19.93 12.21 -10.36
CA ASN A 3 20.78 13.18 -9.65
C ASN A 3 21.62 14.11 -10.55
N GLU A 4 21.73 13.91 -11.86
CA GLU A 4 22.38 14.92 -12.74
C GLU A 4 21.32 15.75 -13.46
N ILE A 5 20.15 15.16 -13.73
CA ILE A 5 18.94 15.79 -14.23
C ILE A 5 18.34 16.66 -13.12
N MET A 6 18.42 16.25 -11.84
CA MET A 6 17.79 16.90 -10.68
C MET A 6 18.78 17.38 -9.60
N VAL A 7 20.03 16.90 -9.57
CA VAL A 7 21.07 17.27 -8.58
C VAL A 7 22.34 17.81 -9.27
N SER A 8 22.19 18.57 -10.37
CA SER A 8 23.26 19.52 -10.77
C SER A 8 23.46 20.67 -9.75
N ILE A 9 23.01 20.46 -8.51
CA ILE A 9 23.34 21.20 -7.30
C ILE A 9 24.47 20.42 -6.62
N THR A 10 25.60 20.25 -7.28
CA THR A 10 26.78 19.66 -6.64
C THR A 10 27.56 20.67 -5.80
N ASP A 11 27.18 21.95 -5.84
CA ASP A 11 27.76 22.97 -4.97
C ASP A 11 26.67 23.58 -4.07
N SER A 12 26.54 23.03 -2.85
CA SER A 12 25.61 23.49 -1.81
C SER A 12 25.75 24.99 -1.56
N SER A 13 26.96 25.54 -1.73
CA SER A 13 27.25 26.97 -1.57
C SER A 13 26.54 27.83 -2.63
N THR A 14 26.42 27.31 -3.86
CA THR A 14 25.85 28.01 -5.00
C THR A 14 24.33 28.06 -4.90
N LEU A 15 23.66 26.95 -4.56
CA LEU A 15 22.21 26.95 -4.33
C LEU A 15 21.82 27.82 -3.13
N GLN A 16 22.61 27.79 -2.05
CA GLN A 16 22.37 28.60 -0.85
C GLN A 16 22.49 30.11 -1.15
N HIS A 17 23.49 30.52 -1.94
CA HIS A 17 23.62 31.89 -2.42
C HIS A 17 22.39 32.34 -3.23
N TYR A 18 21.88 31.50 -4.13
CA TYR A 18 20.72 31.84 -4.95
C TYR A 18 19.41 31.85 -4.20
N LEU A 19 19.19 30.93 -3.26
CA LEU A 19 18.01 30.96 -2.41
C LEU A 19 18.00 32.20 -1.50
N SER A 20 19.17 32.68 -1.07
CA SER A 20 19.29 33.96 -0.33
C SER A 20 18.82 35.15 -1.20
N LYS A 21 19.31 35.24 -2.43
CA LYS A 21 18.90 36.28 -3.39
C LYS A 21 17.41 36.21 -3.74
N MET A 22 16.87 35.00 -3.89
CA MET A 22 15.44 34.78 -4.16
C MET A 22 14.57 35.13 -2.95
N ASN A 23 15.05 34.89 -1.72
CA ASN A 23 14.36 35.29 -0.50
C ASN A 23 14.24 36.82 -0.38
N GLU A 24 15.31 37.56 -0.71
CA GLU A 24 15.28 39.03 -0.77
C GLU A 24 14.23 39.53 -1.76
N PHE A 25 14.14 38.90 -2.93
CA PHE A 25 13.10 39.20 -3.93
C PHE A 25 11.68 38.89 -3.41
N ILE A 26 11.48 37.72 -2.79
CA ILE A 26 10.19 37.32 -2.23
C ILE A 26 9.74 38.32 -1.16
N VAL A 27 10.60 38.68 -0.21
CA VAL A 27 10.30 39.66 0.85
C VAL A 27 9.94 41.02 0.25
N LYS A 28 10.67 41.47 -0.76
CA LYS A 28 10.40 42.73 -1.46
C LYS A 28 9.03 42.71 -2.15
N MET A 29 8.72 41.63 -2.88
CA MET A 29 7.45 41.49 -3.60
C MET A 29 6.25 41.27 -2.68
N GLU A 30 6.39 40.50 -1.59
CA GLU A 30 5.32 40.30 -0.61
C GLU A 30 4.88 41.62 0.03
N SER A 31 5.80 42.56 0.24
CA SER A 31 5.49 43.90 0.77
C SER A 31 4.75 44.81 -0.23
N GLN A 32 4.76 44.46 -1.53
CA GLN A 32 4.24 45.29 -2.62
C GLN A 32 2.97 44.72 -3.27
N LEU A 33 2.66 43.43 -3.07
CA LEU A 33 1.50 42.76 -3.66
C LEU A 33 0.22 43.02 -2.84
N ILE A 34 -0.80 43.62 -3.46
CA ILE A 34 -2.11 43.92 -2.83
C ILE A 34 -3.01 42.66 -2.75
N ARG A 35 -2.84 41.70 -3.67
CA ARG A 35 -3.48 40.37 -3.66
C ARG A 35 -2.47 39.30 -4.10
N LYS A 36 -2.45 38.17 -3.41
CA LYS A 36 -1.61 37.01 -3.76
C LYS A 36 -2.38 36.12 -4.75
N SER A 37 -1.83 35.95 -5.96
CA SER A 37 -2.39 35.04 -6.96
C SER A 37 -2.07 33.58 -6.60
N GLU A 38 -2.79 32.62 -7.17
CA GLU A 38 -2.50 31.19 -6.97
C GLU A 38 -1.09 30.84 -7.44
N LYS A 39 -0.64 31.46 -8.56
CA LYS A 39 0.72 31.30 -9.08
C LYS A 39 1.79 31.81 -8.11
N TRP A 40 1.51 32.90 -7.39
CA TRP A 40 2.41 33.40 -6.35
C TRP A 40 2.58 32.40 -5.21
N ASN A 41 1.48 31.78 -4.76
CA ASN A 41 1.54 30.78 -3.70
C ASN A 41 2.28 29.50 -4.14
N ASP A 42 2.10 29.06 -5.38
CA ASP A 42 2.87 27.95 -5.96
C ASP A 42 4.38 28.24 -5.97
N LEU A 43 4.75 29.46 -6.34
CA LEU A 43 6.13 29.95 -6.34
C LEU A 43 6.76 29.96 -4.95
N ILE A 44 6.03 30.44 -3.94
CA ILE A 44 6.48 30.45 -2.54
C ILE A 44 6.68 29.01 -2.03
N GLU A 45 5.75 28.11 -2.33
CA GLU A 45 5.85 26.71 -1.90
C GLU A 45 6.96 25.95 -2.62
N GLU A 46 7.26 26.29 -3.88
CA GLU A 46 8.40 25.74 -4.61
C GLU A 46 9.74 26.25 -4.04
N PHE A 47 9.80 27.53 -3.67
CA PHE A 47 10.93 28.08 -2.93
C PHE A 47 11.12 27.37 -1.58
N ASN A 48 10.04 27.17 -0.82
CA ASN A 48 10.06 26.45 0.46
C ASN A 48 10.55 25.01 0.30
N LEU A 49 10.18 24.34 -0.79
CA LEU A 49 10.66 22.99 -1.12
C LEU A 49 12.18 22.97 -1.29
N TYR A 50 12.74 23.90 -2.06
CA TYR A 50 14.19 23.96 -2.31
C TYR A 50 14.98 24.37 -1.07
N SER A 51 14.48 25.33 -0.29
CA SER A 51 15.04 25.68 1.02
C SER A 51 15.05 24.46 1.95
N ALA A 52 13.92 23.74 2.04
CA ALA A 52 13.84 22.55 2.88
C ALA A 52 14.76 21.41 2.41
N ASN A 53 15.02 21.30 1.11
CA ASN A 53 15.99 20.34 0.56
C ASN A 53 17.42 20.65 1.03
N LEU A 54 17.84 21.92 1.03
CA LEU A 54 19.15 22.32 1.56
C LEU A 54 19.30 21.96 3.04
N ASP A 55 18.27 22.25 3.82
CA ASP A 55 18.24 21.95 5.26
C ASP A 55 18.08 20.44 5.54
N LYS A 56 17.82 19.63 4.50
CA LYS A 56 17.41 18.22 4.59
C LYS A 56 16.19 18.01 5.52
N ASP A 57 15.30 19.00 5.58
CA ASP A 57 14.10 18.99 6.42
C ASP A 57 12.97 18.20 5.73
N ILE A 58 12.97 16.89 5.99
CA ILE A 58 11.98 15.95 5.45
C ILE A 58 10.53 16.29 5.84
N ASN A 59 10.30 17.02 6.95
CA ASN A 59 8.95 17.37 7.40
C ASN A 59 8.42 18.57 6.60
N LYS A 60 9.25 19.57 6.34
CA LYS A 60 8.90 20.69 5.45
C LYS A 60 8.69 20.22 4.02
N ILE A 61 9.57 19.37 3.50
CA ILE A 61 9.39 18.77 2.16
C ILE A 61 8.06 18.00 2.08
N HIS A 62 7.71 17.23 3.11
CA HIS A 62 6.42 16.54 3.16
C HIS A 62 5.22 17.50 3.12
N LYS A 63 5.31 18.69 3.76
CA LYS A 63 4.27 19.72 3.67
C LYS A 63 4.13 20.27 2.24
N CYS A 64 5.24 20.56 1.57
CA CYS A 64 5.24 21.00 0.17
C CYS A 64 4.59 19.94 -0.74
N ILE A 65 4.90 18.65 -0.56
CA ILE A 65 4.24 17.56 -1.29
C ILE A 65 2.72 17.59 -1.10
N GLN A 66 2.25 17.76 0.14
CA GLN A 66 0.81 17.85 0.42
C GLN A 66 0.17 19.08 -0.24
N TYR A 67 0.87 20.22 -0.25
CA TYR A 67 0.40 21.44 -0.91
C TYR A 67 0.21 21.21 -2.42
N PHE A 68 1.26 20.75 -3.12
CA PHE A 68 1.19 20.55 -4.57
C PHE A 68 0.14 19.51 -4.97
N ARG A 69 -0.01 18.46 -4.16
CA ARG A 69 -1.05 17.45 -4.35
C ARG A 69 -2.46 18.03 -4.27
N ARG A 70 -2.74 18.91 -3.30
CA ARG A 70 -4.06 19.54 -3.13
C ARG A 70 -4.43 20.47 -4.28
N HIS A 71 -3.42 21.08 -4.91
CA HIS A 71 -3.59 22.03 -6.01
C HIS A 71 -3.36 21.39 -7.39
N ASN A 72 -3.27 20.06 -7.49
CA ASN A 72 -3.05 19.32 -8.74
C ASN A 72 -1.81 19.77 -9.53
N LYS A 73 -0.74 20.22 -8.86
CA LYS A 73 0.53 20.64 -9.50
C LYS A 73 1.42 19.42 -9.71
N LEU A 74 1.03 18.55 -10.65
CA LEU A 74 1.61 17.20 -10.81
C LEU A 74 3.12 17.17 -11.08
N ALA A 75 3.64 18.10 -11.89
CA ALA A 75 5.07 18.17 -12.21
C ALA A 75 5.91 18.56 -10.96
N THR A 76 5.49 19.60 -10.24
CA THR A 76 6.16 20.05 -9.02
C THR A 76 6.02 19.04 -7.89
N GLU A 77 4.85 18.36 -7.80
CA GLU A 77 4.65 17.24 -6.87
C GLU A 77 5.62 16.09 -7.15
N PHE A 78 5.80 15.71 -8.42
CA PHE A 78 6.76 14.68 -8.82
C PHE A 78 8.19 15.02 -8.36
N TYR A 79 8.62 16.28 -8.53
CA TYR A 79 9.93 16.71 -8.04
C TYR A 79 10.03 16.66 -6.52
N ALA A 80 9.01 17.15 -5.81
CA ALA A 80 8.99 17.18 -4.35
C ALA A 80 9.07 15.76 -3.75
N VAL A 81 8.33 14.81 -4.32
CA VAL A 81 8.36 13.38 -3.92
C VAL A 81 9.75 12.78 -4.15
N ASN A 82 10.38 13.06 -5.29
CA ASN A 82 11.71 12.56 -5.59
C ASN A 82 12.78 13.13 -4.65
N ILE A 83 12.73 14.44 -4.37
CA ILE A 83 13.62 15.10 -3.39
C ILE A 83 13.51 14.40 -2.03
N TRP A 84 12.28 14.16 -1.57
CA TRP A 84 12.05 13.48 -0.29
C TRP A 84 12.68 12.07 -0.26
N LEU A 85 12.52 11.30 -1.35
CA LEU A 85 13.03 9.93 -1.44
C LEU A 85 14.56 9.82 -1.50
N GLN A 86 15.24 10.91 -1.87
CA GLN A 86 16.71 10.97 -1.96
C GLN A 86 17.40 11.27 -0.63
N ILE A 87 16.71 11.86 0.35
CA ILE A 87 17.31 12.20 1.64
C ILE A 87 17.51 10.93 2.47
N PRO A 88 18.76 10.52 2.77
CA PRO A 88 19.02 9.33 3.57
C PRO A 88 18.75 9.63 5.06
N GLN A 89 18.20 8.66 5.78
CA GLN A 89 18.20 8.66 7.24
C GLN A 89 19.04 7.49 7.77
N SER A 90 19.83 7.78 8.80
CA SER A 90 20.76 6.84 9.44
C SER A 90 20.06 5.75 10.27
N ASN A 91 18.84 5.99 10.77
CA ASN A 91 18.09 5.05 11.59
C ASN A 91 16.69 4.79 10.99
N ILE A 92 16.31 3.51 10.82
CA ILE A 92 14.98 3.11 10.33
C ILE A 92 13.95 3.29 11.45
N GLN A 93 13.39 4.49 11.57
CA GLN A 93 12.20 4.71 12.39
C GLN A 93 10.95 4.25 11.65
N ALA A 94 10.03 3.56 12.33
CA ALA A 94 8.81 3.03 11.71
C ALA A 94 7.94 4.10 11.01
N LYS A 95 7.87 5.32 11.58
CA LYS A 95 7.14 6.46 10.99
C LYS A 95 7.79 6.94 9.70
N TYR A 96 9.11 7.10 9.70
CA TYR A 96 9.87 7.47 8.50
C TYR A 96 9.71 6.39 7.41
N TRP A 97 9.81 5.11 7.79
CA TRP A 97 9.65 3.99 6.87
C TRP A 97 8.26 3.97 6.23
N ASN A 98 7.21 4.16 7.02
CA ASN A 98 5.84 4.30 6.52
C ASN A 98 5.75 5.42 5.47
N ASN A 99 6.24 6.62 5.79
CA ASN A 99 6.24 7.75 4.87
C ASN A 99 7.01 7.45 3.58
N ARG A 100 8.18 6.78 3.67
CA ARG A 100 8.97 6.41 2.49
C ARG A 100 8.19 5.49 1.56
N LEU A 101 7.53 4.46 2.09
CA LEU A 101 6.70 3.58 1.27
C LEU A 101 5.53 4.32 0.63
N GLN A 102 4.87 5.23 1.37
CA GLN A 102 3.80 6.08 0.83
C GLN A 102 4.30 6.99 -0.30
N HIS A 103 5.48 7.59 -0.16
CA HIS A 103 6.09 8.41 -1.20
C HIS A 103 6.49 7.61 -2.44
N ILE A 104 6.97 6.36 -2.28
CA ILE A 104 7.21 5.45 -3.42
C ILE A 104 5.89 5.12 -4.12
N LEU A 105 4.82 4.80 -3.38
CA LEU A 105 3.51 4.55 -4.00
C LEU A 105 3.00 5.78 -4.74
N ARG A 106 3.16 6.98 -4.16
CA ARG A 106 2.75 8.22 -4.81
C ARG A 106 3.55 8.49 -6.08
N LEU A 107 4.86 8.23 -6.07
CA LEU A 107 5.69 8.31 -7.28
C LEU A 107 5.16 7.37 -8.37
N CYS A 108 4.84 6.12 -8.02
CA CYS A 108 4.23 5.17 -8.95
C CYS A 108 2.88 5.69 -9.50
N ASP A 109 2.04 6.29 -8.66
CA ASP A 109 0.74 6.82 -9.08
C ASP A 109 0.87 8.05 -10.00
N LEU A 110 1.94 8.84 -9.87
CA LEU A 110 2.25 9.95 -10.79
C LEU A 110 2.83 9.45 -12.12
N VAL A 111 3.61 8.37 -12.10
CA VAL A 111 4.38 7.89 -13.26
C VAL A 111 3.63 6.84 -14.08
N PHE A 112 2.88 5.94 -13.47
CA PHE A 112 2.26 4.82 -14.18
C PHE A 112 1.19 5.24 -15.19
N PRO A 113 0.36 6.27 -14.97
CA PRO A 113 -0.51 6.80 -16.02
C PRO A 113 0.29 7.21 -17.27
N LEU A 114 1.45 7.84 -17.07
CA LEU A 114 2.34 8.29 -18.16
C LEU A 114 2.96 7.11 -18.92
N ILE A 115 3.22 5.99 -18.24
CA ILE A 115 3.74 4.76 -18.83
C ILE A 115 2.65 3.97 -19.58
N THR A 116 1.41 4.01 -19.08
CA THR A 116 0.29 3.16 -19.56
C THR A 116 -0.53 3.84 -20.65
N ALA A 117 -0.65 5.17 -20.63
CA ALA A 117 -1.41 5.96 -21.59
C ALA A 117 -0.52 6.37 -22.78
N LEU A 118 -0.35 5.47 -23.74
CA LEU A 118 0.16 5.80 -25.09
C LEU A 118 -0.88 6.56 -25.94
N GLN A 119 -1.85 7.27 -25.33
CA GLN A 119 -2.91 8.01 -26.03
C GLN A 119 -2.80 9.52 -25.76
N TYR A 120 -2.03 10.17 -26.65
CA TYR A 120 -2.03 11.56 -27.15
C TYR A 120 -2.39 12.80 -26.29
N ASN A 121 -3.06 12.73 -25.14
CA ASN A 121 -3.49 13.95 -24.39
C ASN A 121 -2.73 14.23 -23.08
N ASP A 122 -2.12 13.23 -22.42
CA ASP A 122 -1.40 13.41 -21.13
C ASP A 122 0.11 13.70 -21.28
N ASN A 123 0.57 13.78 -22.53
CA ASN A 123 1.97 13.97 -22.92
C ASN A 123 2.59 15.29 -22.41
N LYS A 124 1.77 16.33 -22.23
CA LYS A 124 2.20 17.62 -21.67
C LYS A 124 2.79 17.51 -20.26
N ILE A 125 2.38 16.52 -19.46
CA ILE A 125 2.92 16.33 -18.12
C ILE A 125 4.37 15.83 -18.19
N ILE A 126 4.66 14.87 -19.08
CA ILE A 126 6.03 14.39 -19.32
C ILE A 126 6.88 15.54 -19.84
N GLU A 127 6.38 16.26 -20.83
CA GLU A 127 7.05 17.43 -21.40
C GLU A 127 7.38 18.48 -20.34
N ASN A 128 6.47 18.76 -19.41
CA ASN A 128 6.71 19.68 -18.29
C ASN A 128 7.72 19.13 -17.26
N ILE A 129 7.65 17.84 -16.91
CA ILE A 129 8.58 17.19 -15.97
C ILE A 129 10.00 17.12 -16.54
N PHE A 130 10.13 17.00 -17.85
CA PHE A 130 11.40 16.78 -18.52
C PHE A 130 11.87 17.96 -19.36
N ILE A 131 11.12 19.06 -19.39
CA ILE A 131 11.42 20.29 -20.13
C ILE A 131 11.69 19.96 -21.60
N VAL A 132 10.70 19.31 -22.21
CA VAL A 132 10.69 18.94 -23.62
C VAL A 132 9.67 19.82 -24.31
N SER A 133 10.06 20.53 -25.36
CA SER A 133 9.18 21.45 -26.08
C SER A 133 8.79 20.90 -27.45
N GLU A 134 7.55 21.14 -27.85
CA GLU A 134 7.09 20.89 -29.22
C GLU A 134 7.83 21.78 -30.22
N VAL A 135 8.19 21.20 -31.37
CA VAL A 135 8.84 21.96 -32.45
C VAL A 135 7.75 22.63 -33.28
N GLU A 136 7.91 23.93 -33.50
CA GLU A 136 7.00 24.73 -34.31
C GLU A 136 6.77 24.10 -35.70
N ASN A 137 5.50 23.94 -36.10
CA ASN A 137 5.07 23.29 -37.35
C ASN A 137 5.45 21.80 -37.51
N CYS A 138 5.89 21.11 -36.46
CA CYS A 138 6.22 19.68 -36.49
C CYS A 138 5.73 18.96 -35.23
N PRO A 139 4.43 18.60 -35.15
CA PRO A 139 3.82 18.07 -33.92
C PRO A 139 4.35 16.71 -33.47
N GLN A 140 5.00 15.95 -34.36
CA GLN A 140 5.67 14.68 -34.04
C GLN A 140 7.12 14.84 -33.58
N LYS A 141 7.64 16.07 -33.56
CA LYS A 141 9.00 16.36 -33.15
C LYS A 141 9.04 17.14 -31.85
N ARG A 142 10.08 16.88 -31.09
CA ARG A 142 10.34 17.49 -29.79
C ARG A 142 11.77 17.95 -29.72
N GLN A 143 11.96 19.14 -29.17
CA GLN A 143 13.25 19.71 -28.88
C GLN A 143 13.55 19.55 -27.40
N ILE A 144 14.78 19.10 -27.12
CA ILE A 144 15.29 18.99 -25.75
C ILE A 144 16.31 20.11 -25.54
N PHE A 145 16.17 20.86 -24.46
CA PHE A 145 17.09 21.95 -24.13
C PHE A 145 18.51 21.46 -23.80
N PHE A 146 19.51 22.26 -24.18
CA PHE A 146 20.93 21.93 -24.02
C PHE A 146 21.30 21.77 -22.54
N GLY A 147 22.02 20.69 -22.20
CA GLY A 147 22.38 20.35 -20.83
C GLY A 147 21.36 19.47 -20.11
N ASN A 148 20.21 19.15 -20.72
CA ASN A 148 19.30 18.16 -20.19
C ASN A 148 19.91 16.75 -20.33
N PRO A 149 20.12 16.01 -19.23
CA PRO A 149 20.77 14.70 -19.33
C PRO A 149 19.93 13.64 -20.05
N LEU A 150 18.65 13.90 -20.36
CA LEU A 150 17.89 13.08 -21.30
C LEU A 150 18.56 12.98 -22.67
N ILE A 151 19.29 14.02 -23.12
CA ILE A 151 20.04 14.00 -24.38
C ILE A 151 21.08 12.87 -24.36
N HIS A 152 21.81 12.71 -23.25
CA HIS A 152 22.78 11.62 -23.11
C HIS A 152 22.11 10.25 -23.18
N LEU A 153 20.98 10.08 -22.48
CA LEU A 153 20.19 8.85 -22.45
C LEU A 153 19.70 8.44 -23.85
N ILE A 154 19.18 9.40 -24.62
CA ILE A 154 18.67 9.16 -25.97
C ILE A 154 19.85 8.85 -26.91
N ASN A 155 20.98 9.55 -26.76
CA ASN A 155 22.16 9.34 -27.60
C ASN A 155 22.82 7.98 -27.33
N GLU A 156 22.87 7.53 -26.08
CA GLU A 156 23.34 6.18 -25.72
C GLU A 156 22.44 5.07 -26.29
N MET A 157 21.13 5.30 -26.37
CA MET A 157 20.18 4.29 -26.87
C MET A 157 19.99 4.31 -28.40
N HIS A 158 20.18 5.45 -29.05
CA HIS A 158 19.82 5.62 -30.47
C HIS A 158 20.96 6.17 -31.36
N GLY A 159 22.15 6.44 -30.80
CA GLY A 159 23.37 6.74 -31.58
C GLY A 159 23.39 8.08 -32.34
N ASN A 160 22.45 9.00 -32.08
CA ASN A 160 22.28 10.24 -32.85
C ASN A 160 22.49 11.49 -32.00
N ASN A 161 23.46 12.34 -32.34
CA ASN A 161 23.68 13.66 -31.71
C ASN A 161 22.70 14.75 -32.22
N SER A 162 21.43 14.43 -32.46
CA SER A 162 20.42 15.42 -32.83
C SER A 162 19.86 16.15 -31.59
N LYS A 163 19.32 17.36 -31.73
CA LYS A 163 18.61 18.09 -30.65
C LYS A 163 17.10 17.99 -30.75
N ILE A 164 16.65 17.36 -31.84
CA ILE A 164 15.26 17.18 -32.20
C ILE A 164 15.06 15.68 -32.38
N TYR A 165 14.08 15.14 -31.68
CA TYR A 165 13.76 13.73 -31.69
C TYR A 165 12.28 13.53 -31.99
N ASN A 166 11.92 12.31 -32.40
CA ASN A 166 10.53 11.91 -32.48
C ASN A 166 9.96 11.82 -31.05
N VAL A 167 8.73 12.32 -30.88
CA VAL A 167 7.92 12.17 -29.66
C VAL A 167 8.00 10.75 -29.08
N ASP A 168 7.81 9.73 -29.92
CA ASP A 168 7.78 8.33 -29.48
C ASP A 168 9.13 7.89 -28.89
N THR A 169 10.24 8.32 -29.50
CA THR A 169 11.59 8.02 -29.02
C THR A 169 11.85 8.63 -27.64
N ILE A 170 11.38 9.86 -27.42
CA ILE A 170 11.52 10.53 -26.11
C ILE A 170 10.70 9.80 -25.06
N TYR A 171 9.44 9.49 -25.34
CA TYR A 171 8.57 8.85 -24.36
C TYR A 171 8.97 7.42 -24.04
N GLU A 172 9.42 6.65 -25.04
CA GLU A 172 10.00 5.33 -24.81
C GLU A 172 11.23 5.42 -23.89
N THR A 173 12.13 6.36 -24.18
CA THR A 173 13.35 6.59 -23.41
C THR A 173 13.03 6.98 -21.96
N VAL A 174 12.14 7.96 -21.78
CA VAL A 174 11.70 8.44 -20.46
C VAL A 174 11.01 7.31 -19.68
N SER A 175 10.17 6.51 -20.34
CA SER A 175 9.46 5.40 -19.70
C SER A 175 10.42 4.31 -19.20
N LYS A 176 11.41 3.91 -20.03
CA LYS A 176 12.45 2.96 -19.63
C LYS A 176 13.30 3.49 -18.47
N PHE A 177 13.67 4.77 -18.53
CA PHE A 177 14.43 5.41 -17.47
C PHE A 177 13.66 5.46 -16.14
N LEU A 178 12.41 5.93 -16.17
CA LEU A 178 11.55 6.00 -14.99
C LEU A 178 11.25 4.60 -14.42
N ALA A 179 11.02 3.61 -15.27
CA ALA A 179 10.84 2.22 -14.86
C ALA A 179 12.07 1.69 -14.12
N SER A 180 13.27 1.91 -14.66
CA SER A 180 14.53 1.51 -14.01
C SER A 180 14.71 2.22 -12.66
N TYR A 181 14.44 3.52 -12.58
CA TYR A 181 14.53 4.28 -11.34
C TYR A 181 13.56 3.80 -10.27
N ILE A 182 12.28 3.60 -10.62
CA ILE A 182 11.27 3.08 -9.70
C ILE A 182 11.64 1.67 -9.24
N PHE A 183 12.15 0.82 -10.14
CA PHE A 183 12.63 -0.51 -9.79
C PHE A 183 13.71 -0.45 -8.71
N GLU A 184 14.72 0.41 -8.86
CA GLU A 184 15.80 0.57 -7.89
C GLU A 184 15.31 1.08 -6.52
N LEU A 185 14.38 2.04 -6.51
CA LEU A 185 13.75 2.51 -5.26
C LEU A 185 13.00 1.39 -4.55
N ILE A 186 12.25 0.57 -5.29
CA ILE A 186 11.51 -0.56 -4.73
C ILE A 186 12.46 -1.67 -4.27
N ARG A 187 13.56 -1.91 -4.99
CA ARG A 187 14.60 -2.88 -4.64
C ARG A 187 15.31 -2.48 -3.34
N ASP A 188 15.68 -1.20 -3.18
CA ASP A 188 16.19 -0.63 -1.93
C ASP A 188 15.17 -0.80 -0.79
N ALA A 189 13.90 -0.49 -1.07
CA ALA A 189 12.82 -0.67 -0.10
C ALA A 189 12.67 -2.13 0.33
N ASN A 190 12.82 -3.08 -0.59
CA ASN A 190 12.81 -4.50 -0.28
C ASN A 190 14.00 -4.87 0.63
N GLN A 191 15.24 -4.52 0.28
CA GLN A 191 16.43 -4.87 1.06
C GLN A 191 16.34 -4.33 2.49
N LYS A 192 16.00 -3.06 2.66
CA LYS A 192 15.84 -2.43 3.99
C LYS A 192 14.62 -2.95 4.74
N GLY A 193 13.51 -3.19 4.04
CA GLY A 193 12.28 -3.73 4.61
C GLY A 193 12.48 -5.13 5.20
N ARG A 194 13.35 -5.96 4.60
CA ARG A 194 13.70 -7.29 5.13
C ARG A 194 14.44 -7.24 6.47
N ASN A 195 15.08 -6.13 6.79
CA ASN A 195 15.79 -5.93 8.05
C ASN A 195 14.87 -5.47 9.19
N ILE A 196 13.59 -5.20 8.91
CA ILE A 196 12.60 -4.88 9.95
C ILE A 196 12.26 -6.17 10.71
N PRO A 197 12.44 -6.22 12.05
CA PRO A 197 12.17 -7.43 12.81
C PRO A 197 10.71 -7.90 12.73
N ASP A 198 10.52 -9.21 12.61
CA ASP A 198 9.19 -9.83 12.58
C ASP A 198 8.39 -9.57 13.85
N VAL A 199 7.06 -9.67 13.74
CA VAL A 199 6.16 -9.76 14.91
C VAL A 199 6.48 -10.97 15.78
N SER A 200 6.79 -12.11 15.16
CA SER A 200 7.14 -13.36 15.85
C SER A 200 8.58 -13.40 16.36
N SER A 201 9.40 -12.39 16.03
CA SER A 201 10.74 -12.29 16.59
C SER A 201 10.61 -11.88 18.06
N GLN A 202 10.55 -12.90 18.93
CA GLN A 202 10.91 -12.70 20.33
C GLN A 202 12.35 -12.20 20.28
N ILE A 203 12.58 -10.96 20.67
CA ILE A 203 13.94 -10.68 21.04
C ILE A 203 14.22 -11.41 22.36
N CYS A 204 15.44 -11.92 22.38
CA CYS A 204 16.05 -12.66 23.47
C CYS A 204 15.13 -13.74 24.08
N CYS A 205 14.96 -14.83 23.33
CA CYS A 205 14.67 -16.15 23.91
C CYS A 205 15.87 -16.65 24.72
N LYS A 206 16.27 -15.96 25.80
CA LYS A 206 16.92 -16.61 26.94
C LYS A 206 16.28 -16.07 28.20
N PHE A 207 15.52 -16.96 28.81
CA PHE A 207 14.91 -16.83 30.12
C PHE A 207 15.87 -16.19 31.14
N VAL A 208 15.32 -15.23 31.89
CA VAL A 208 15.72 -14.72 33.22
C VAL A 208 16.81 -13.62 33.32
N SER A 209 17.71 -13.40 32.36
CA SER A 209 18.63 -12.25 32.46
C SER A 209 19.33 -11.95 31.14
N CYS A 210 18.96 -10.86 30.47
CA CYS A 210 19.73 -10.31 29.36
C CYS A 210 20.63 -9.17 29.89
N PRO A 211 21.93 -9.42 30.10
CA PRO A 211 22.86 -8.41 30.63
C PRO A 211 23.36 -7.40 29.58
N LYS A 212 22.84 -7.43 28.34
CA LYS A 212 23.28 -6.49 27.28
C LYS A 212 22.42 -5.23 27.29
N GLN A 213 23.05 -4.08 27.55
CA GLN A 213 22.43 -2.75 27.60
C GLN A 213 21.71 -2.31 26.30
N ASN A 214 21.87 -3.02 25.17
CA ASN A 214 21.25 -2.69 23.87
C ASN A 214 19.96 -3.49 23.51
N CYS A 215 19.34 -4.17 24.47
CA CYS A 215 18.16 -5.02 24.22
C CYS A 215 16.80 -4.28 24.29
N GLN A 216 16.78 -2.97 24.59
CA GLN A 216 15.53 -2.21 24.74
C GLN A 216 14.73 -2.07 23.44
N TYR A 217 15.39 -1.99 22.28
CA TYR A 217 14.72 -1.95 20.96
C TYR A 217 14.18 -3.29 20.48
N HIS A 218 14.42 -4.31 21.28
CA HIS A 218 14.26 -5.67 20.90
C HIS A 218 13.05 -6.22 21.73
N HIS A 219 12.82 -5.89 23.01
CA HIS A 219 11.68 -6.50 23.73
C HIS A 219 10.34 -5.81 23.40
N VAL A 220 9.62 -6.30 22.39
CA VAL A 220 8.27 -5.81 22.07
C VAL A 220 7.24 -6.70 22.75
N ILE A 221 6.62 -6.19 23.81
CA ILE A 221 5.39 -6.78 24.34
C ILE A 221 4.33 -6.59 23.26
N THR A 222 3.94 -7.69 22.64
CA THR A 222 2.89 -7.74 21.64
C THR A 222 1.58 -7.30 22.28
N SER A 223 0.94 -6.32 21.67
CA SER A 223 -0.42 -5.86 22.01
C SER A 223 -1.21 -5.69 20.72
N PRO A 224 -2.55 -5.70 20.76
CA PRO A 224 -3.36 -5.52 19.55
C PRO A 224 -2.98 -4.25 18.76
N SER A 225 -2.69 -3.14 19.43
CA SER A 225 -2.30 -1.89 18.77
C SER A 225 -0.94 -1.97 18.06
N ILE A 226 0.01 -2.70 18.64
CA ILE A 226 1.35 -2.88 18.05
C ILE A 226 1.25 -3.83 16.85
N LEU A 227 0.47 -4.90 16.99
CA LEU A 227 0.18 -5.82 15.89
C LEU A 227 -0.48 -5.09 14.73
N HIS A 228 -1.44 -4.21 15.00
CA HIS A 228 -2.13 -3.43 13.97
C HIS A 228 -1.15 -2.59 13.15
N LYS A 229 -0.35 -1.74 13.81
CA LYS A 229 0.64 -0.87 13.14
C LYS A 229 1.67 -1.68 12.33
N ARG A 230 2.11 -2.82 12.86
CA ARG A 230 3.07 -3.70 12.17
C ARG A 230 2.45 -4.35 10.94
N LEU A 231 1.20 -4.79 11.05
CA LEU A 231 0.47 -5.42 9.96
C LEU A 231 0.20 -4.44 8.82
N GLU A 232 -0.25 -3.22 9.15
CA GLU A 232 -0.41 -2.13 8.18
C GLU A 232 0.90 -1.84 7.44
N LEU A 233 2.01 -1.75 8.16
CA LEU A 233 3.33 -1.50 7.56
C LEU A 233 3.77 -2.64 6.63
N ALA A 234 3.57 -3.90 7.03
CA ALA A 234 3.93 -5.06 6.23
C ALA A 234 3.09 -5.14 4.94
N PHE A 235 1.79 -4.85 5.02
CA PHE A 235 0.94 -4.78 3.82
C PHE A 235 1.27 -3.58 2.93
N LEU A 236 1.66 -2.45 3.51
CA LEU A 236 2.13 -1.31 2.75
C LEU A 236 3.40 -1.67 1.95
N GLN A 237 4.35 -2.36 2.59
CA GLN A 237 5.56 -2.87 1.96
C GLN A 237 5.24 -3.81 0.79
N TYR A 238 4.33 -4.78 1.01
CA TYR A 238 3.87 -5.67 -0.05
C TYR A 238 3.17 -4.92 -1.20
N THR A 239 2.37 -3.90 -0.89
CA THR A 239 1.71 -3.06 -1.90
C THR A 239 2.71 -2.34 -2.79
N VAL A 240 3.83 -1.87 -2.22
CA VAL A 240 4.94 -1.30 -3.01
C VAL A 240 5.52 -2.35 -3.97
N MET A 241 5.73 -3.60 -3.53
CA MET A 241 6.25 -4.66 -4.40
C MET A 241 5.31 -5.00 -5.56
N LEU A 242 3.99 -4.89 -5.34
CA LEU A 242 3.00 -5.13 -6.39
C LEU A 242 3.08 -4.11 -7.52
N LYS A 243 3.55 -2.89 -7.26
CA LYS A 243 3.72 -1.85 -8.30
C LYS A 243 4.71 -2.26 -9.39
N LEU A 244 5.70 -3.10 -9.07
CA LEU A 244 6.65 -3.66 -10.07
C LEU A 244 5.96 -4.44 -11.19
N LYS A 245 4.74 -4.96 -10.94
CA LYS A 245 3.98 -5.69 -11.94
C LYS A 245 3.61 -4.85 -13.15
N VAL A 246 3.37 -3.55 -12.96
CA VAL A 246 3.06 -2.63 -14.06
C VAL A 246 4.27 -2.54 -14.97
N LEU A 247 5.46 -2.28 -14.41
CA LEU A 247 6.72 -2.21 -15.16
C LEU A 247 7.03 -3.52 -15.91
N TYR A 248 6.80 -4.66 -15.25
CA TYR A 248 6.97 -5.98 -15.85
C TYR A 248 6.01 -6.23 -17.03
N ARG A 249 4.72 -5.91 -16.89
CA ARG A 249 3.72 -6.13 -17.95
C ARG A 249 3.97 -5.27 -19.18
N HIS A 250 4.49 -4.05 -18.99
CA HIS A 250 4.85 -3.15 -20.09
C HIS A 250 6.23 -3.41 -20.68
N ARG A 251 6.96 -4.46 -20.24
CA ARG A 251 8.29 -4.83 -20.74
C ARG A 251 9.31 -3.68 -20.68
N LEU A 252 9.22 -2.85 -19.65
CA LEU A 252 10.10 -1.69 -19.46
C LEU A 252 11.36 -2.00 -18.64
N LEU A 253 11.43 -3.20 -18.06
CA LEU A 253 12.55 -3.66 -17.26
C LEU A 253 13.51 -4.49 -18.10
N LYS A 254 14.79 -4.49 -17.73
CA LYS A 254 15.78 -5.43 -18.30
C LYS A 254 15.38 -6.88 -17.97
N GLU A 255 15.90 -7.84 -18.72
CA GLU A 255 15.57 -9.26 -18.53
C GLU A 255 15.91 -9.75 -17.11
N GLU A 256 17.11 -9.40 -16.61
CA GLU A 256 17.55 -9.70 -15.24
C GLU A 256 16.60 -9.13 -14.17
N GLN A 257 16.18 -7.86 -14.34
CA GLN A 257 15.24 -7.18 -13.43
C GLN A 257 13.86 -7.83 -13.49
N SER A 258 13.43 -8.27 -14.68
CA SER A 258 12.12 -8.89 -14.90
C SER A 258 11.96 -10.21 -14.16
N ILE A 259 13.05 -11.00 -14.06
CA ILE A 259 13.08 -12.25 -13.29
C ILE A 259 12.89 -11.96 -11.78
N GLU A 260 13.50 -10.88 -11.28
CA GLU A 260 13.45 -10.51 -9.86
C GLU A 260 12.03 -10.13 -9.40
N VAL A 261 11.22 -9.48 -10.26
CA VAL A 261 9.88 -8.98 -9.91
C VAL A 261 8.97 -10.06 -9.32
N LEU A 262 8.87 -11.20 -9.99
CA LEU A 262 7.98 -12.30 -9.55
C LEU A 262 8.48 -12.92 -8.24
N GLY A 263 9.80 -13.05 -8.09
CA GLY A 263 10.43 -13.54 -6.87
C GLY A 263 10.16 -12.64 -5.67
N LEU A 264 10.24 -11.32 -5.84
CA LEU A 264 9.97 -10.34 -4.78
C LEU A 264 8.52 -10.38 -4.30
N GLN A 265 7.58 -10.38 -5.25
CA GLN A 265 6.14 -10.43 -4.94
C GLN A 265 5.78 -11.71 -4.18
N ARG A 266 6.28 -12.85 -4.66
CA ARG A 266 6.11 -14.14 -4.00
C ARG A 266 6.69 -14.14 -2.60
N TRP A 267 7.94 -13.70 -2.43
CA TRP A 267 8.63 -13.68 -1.14
C TRP A 267 7.85 -12.88 -0.09
N TRP A 268 7.40 -11.66 -0.44
CA TRP A 268 6.64 -10.82 0.49
C TRP A 268 5.26 -11.40 0.79
N ALA A 269 4.57 -12.00 -0.18
CA ALA A 269 3.30 -12.65 0.06
C ALA A 269 3.46 -13.85 1.03
N GLU A 270 4.44 -14.72 0.80
CA GLU A 270 4.74 -15.85 1.69
C GLU A 270 5.16 -15.39 3.08
N ARG A 271 5.91 -14.29 3.16
CA ARG A 271 6.31 -13.66 4.43
C ARG A 271 5.10 -13.15 5.22
N LEU A 272 4.16 -12.47 4.56
CA LEU A 272 2.91 -12.02 5.17
C LEU A 272 2.10 -13.20 5.69
N VAL A 273 1.95 -14.27 4.91
CA VAL A 273 1.25 -15.48 5.37
C VAL A 273 1.89 -16.00 6.66
N LYS A 274 3.20 -16.22 6.60
CA LYS A 274 3.96 -16.86 7.67
C LYS A 274 3.93 -16.09 8.99
N VAL A 275 4.19 -14.78 8.94
CA VAL A 275 4.45 -13.96 10.13
C VAL A 275 3.18 -13.31 10.66
N HIS A 276 2.28 -12.92 9.77
CA HIS A 276 1.29 -11.89 10.06
C HIS A 276 -0.15 -12.39 9.96
N ILE A 277 -0.41 -13.30 9.03
CA ILE A 277 -1.76 -13.81 8.76
C ILE A 277 -2.04 -15.10 9.54
N ARG A 278 -1.06 -16.02 9.61
CA ARG A 278 -1.20 -17.27 10.35
C ARG A 278 -1.33 -17.01 11.85
N TYR A 279 -2.28 -17.69 12.47
CA TYR A 279 -2.39 -17.72 13.92
C TYR A 279 -1.30 -18.64 14.48
N GLN A 280 -0.31 -18.06 15.16
CA GLN A 280 0.82 -18.79 15.74
C GLN A 280 0.62 -19.05 17.23
N SER A 281 0.24 -18.03 17.99
CA SER A 281 -0.11 -18.15 19.42
C SER A 281 -0.89 -16.92 19.91
N PRO A 282 -1.60 -17.02 21.06
CA PRO A 282 -2.22 -15.90 21.74
C PRO A 282 -1.25 -14.76 22.05
N GLN A 283 0.03 -15.08 22.23
CA GLN A 283 1.04 -14.09 22.57
C GLN A 283 1.47 -13.28 21.34
N ILE A 284 1.46 -13.82 20.13
CA ILE A 284 2.06 -13.13 18.95
C ILE A 284 1.07 -12.91 17.79
N SER A 285 -0.18 -13.34 17.96
CA SER A 285 -1.23 -13.21 16.94
C SER A 285 -2.51 -12.65 17.55
N CYS A 286 -3.19 -11.78 16.82
CA CYS A 286 -4.49 -11.22 17.19
C CYS A 286 -5.42 -11.30 15.97
N PRO A 287 -6.25 -12.37 15.89
CA PRO A 287 -7.21 -12.59 14.81
C PRO A 287 -8.05 -11.38 14.44
N GLU A 288 -8.49 -10.60 15.43
CA GLU A 288 -9.32 -9.42 15.24
C GLU A 288 -8.59 -8.37 14.40
N VAL A 289 -7.33 -8.12 14.73
CA VAL A 289 -6.46 -7.19 14.00
C VAL A 289 -6.16 -7.72 12.61
N THR A 290 -5.86 -9.01 12.47
CA THR A 290 -5.60 -9.63 11.17
C THR A 290 -6.82 -9.50 10.25
N CYS A 291 -8.01 -9.87 10.73
CA CYS A 291 -9.25 -9.77 9.97
C CYS A 291 -9.58 -8.32 9.58
N MET A 292 -9.39 -7.37 10.50
CA MET A 292 -9.62 -5.95 10.24
C MET A 292 -8.72 -5.41 9.13
N VAL A 293 -7.41 -5.68 9.18
CA VAL A 293 -6.49 -5.18 8.15
C VAL A 293 -6.76 -5.85 6.81
N LEU A 294 -7.04 -7.17 6.78
CA LEU A 294 -7.41 -7.88 5.56
C LEU A 294 -8.68 -7.30 4.91
N ALA A 295 -9.67 -6.90 5.71
CA ALA A 295 -10.90 -6.26 5.23
C ALA A 295 -10.66 -4.85 4.67
N ASN A 296 -9.64 -4.15 5.17
CA ASN A 296 -9.28 -2.77 4.77
C ASN A 296 -8.23 -2.71 3.66
N LEU A 297 -7.81 -3.84 3.09
CA LEU A 297 -6.87 -3.85 1.97
C LEU A 297 -7.46 -3.17 0.74
N SER A 298 -6.63 -2.43 0.01
CA SER A 298 -7.01 -1.92 -1.31
C SER A 298 -7.29 -3.08 -2.28
N ASP A 299 -8.18 -2.88 -3.24
CA ASP A 299 -8.50 -3.88 -4.27
C ASP A 299 -7.24 -4.34 -5.02
N CYS A 300 -6.30 -3.42 -5.28
CA CYS A 300 -5.03 -3.73 -5.92
C CYS A 300 -4.19 -4.71 -5.08
N THR A 301 -4.03 -4.43 -3.78
CA THR A 301 -3.25 -5.27 -2.86
C THR A 301 -3.91 -6.65 -2.70
N ARG A 302 -5.22 -6.65 -2.49
CA ARG A 302 -6.02 -7.87 -2.32
C ARG A 302 -5.96 -8.77 -3.56
N ASN A 303 -6.19 -8.21 -4.75
CA ASN A 303 -6.13 -8.95 -6.00
C ASN A 303 -4.72 -9.47 -6.31
N GLY A 304 -3.68 -8.69 -5.99
CA GLY A 304 -2.29 -9.14 -6.09
C GLY A 304 -2.02 -10.38 -5.24
N PHE A 305 -2.54 -10.40 -4.00
CA PHE A 305 -2.38 -11.53 -3.10
C PHE A 305 -3.13 -12.78 -3.57
N ILE A 306 -4.39 -12.62 -3.99
CA ILE A 306 -5.21 -13.69 -4.57
C ILE A 306 -4.55 -14.27 -5.82
N GLU A 307 -3.97 -13.43 -6.67
CA GLU A 307 -3.31 -13.89 -7.89
C GLU A 307 -2.08 -14.76 -7.59
N ILE A 308 -1.27 -14.42 -6.58
CA ILE A 308 -0.16 -15.27 -6.14
C ILE A 308 -0.69 -16.61 -5.62
N ALA A 309 -1.71 -16.58 -4.76
CA ALA A 309 -2.28 -17.81 -4.21
C ALA A 309 -2.82 -18.73 -5.32
N ARG A 310 -3.44 -18.18 -6.37
CA ARG A 310 -4.05 -18.97 -7.44
C ARG A 310 -3.09 -19.38 -8.54
N LYS A 311 -2.25 -18.46 -9.03
CA LYS A 311 -1.35 -18.74 -10.17
C LYS A 311 -0.06 -19.43 -9.75
N THR A 312 0.33 -19.30 -8.48
CA THR A 312 1.55 -19.90 -7.95
C THR A 312 1.22 -21.07 -7.04
N TRP A 313 0.64 -20.83 -5.86
CA TRP A 313 0.50 -21.88 -4.85
C TRP A 313 -0.50 -22.98 -5.26
N LEU A 314 -1.68 -22.61 -5.77
CA LEU A 314 -2.65 -23.61 -6.24
C LEU A 314 -2.11 -24.39 -7.44
N ARG A 315 -1.34 -23.75 -8.32
CA ARG A 315 -0.71 -24.43 -9.46
C ARG A 315 0.36 -25.42 -9.01
N GLU A 316 1.15 -25.07 -8.00
CA GLU A 316 2.09 -25.99 -7.35
C GLU A 316 1.37 -27.18 -6.69
N LEU A 317 0.22 -26.93 -6.07
CA LEU A 317 -0.61 -27.98 -5.49
C LEU A 317 -1.20 -28.92 -6.55
N ILE A 318 -1.66 -28.40 -7.69
CA ILE A 318 -2.19 -29.22 -8.79
C ILE A 318 -1.11 -30.18 -9.31
N ASN A 319 0.14 -29.72 -9.38
CA ASN A 319 1.27 -30.56 -9.79
C ASN A 319 1.64 -31.61 -8.75
N ASN A 320 1.32 -31.38 -7.47
CA ASN A 320 1.57 -32.32 -6.39
C ASN A 320 0.50 -32.24 -5.30
N VAL A 321 -0.60 -32.97 -5.50
CA VAL A 321 -1.75 -32.98 -4.57
C VAL A 321 -1.43 -33.58 -3.20
N SER A 322 -0.29 -34.28 -3.08
CA SER A 322 0.19 -34.79 -1.79
C SER A 322 0.80 -33.68 -0.91
N ASN A 323 1.03 -32.47 -1.42
CA ASN A 323 1.66 -31.39 -0.66
C ASN A 323 0.65 -30.67 0.26
N PHE A 324 0.45 -31.22 1.46
CA PHE A 324 -0.56 -30.72 2.40
C PHE A 324 -0.21 -29.35 2.98
N GLU A 325 1.08 -28.98 3.05
CA GLU A 325 1.49 -27.63 3.46
C GLU A 325 0.91 -26.57 2.51
N ILE A 326 1.07 -26.76 1.19
CA ILE A 326 0.53 -25.83 0.19
C ILE A 326 -1.00 -25.89 0.19
N MET A 327 -1.58 -27.09 0.35
CA MET A 327 -3.03 -27.29 0.41
C MET A 327 -3.68 -26.45 1.52
N LEU A 328 -3.19 -26.58 2.75
CA LEU A 328 -3.68 -25.84 3.90
C LEU A 328 -3.47 -24.32 3.72
N LYS A 329 -2.27 -23.92 3.26
CA LYS A 329 -1.94 -22.52 2.98
C LYS A 329 -2.94 -21.90 1.99
N CYS A 330 -3.21 -22.56 0.86
CA CYS A 330 -4.16 -22.07 -0.15
C CYS A 330 -5.56 -21.93 0.44
N MET A 331 -6.07 -22.98 1.09
CA MET A 331 -7.41 -22.98 1.63
C MET A 331 -7.60 -21.88 2.69
N PHE A 332 -6.69 -21.76 3.66
CA PHE A 332 -6.80 -20.72 4.69
C PHE A 332 -6.79 -19.31 4.11
N ILE A 333 -5.92 -19.04 3.12
CA ILE A 333 -5.86 -17.72 2.49
C ILE A 333 -7.12 -17.42 1.69
N PHE A 334 -7.63 -18.35 0.89
CA PHE A 334 -8.87 -18.13 0.15
C PHE A 334 -10.06 -17.88 1.08
N GLN A 335 -10.14 -18.62 2.17
CA GLN A 335 -11.19 -18.48 3.16
C GLN A 335 -11.11 -17.15 3.93
N GLN A 336 -9.92 -16.78 4.43
CA GLN A 336 -9.72 -15.50 5.15
C GLN A 336 -9.97 -14.30 4.25
N LEU A 337 -9.60 -14.38 2.96
CA LEU A 337 -9.92 -13.35 1.99
C LEU A 337 -11.38 -13.44 1.52
N LYS A 338 -12.14 -14.51 1.79
CA LYS A 338 -13.48 -14.72 1.21
C LYS A 338 -13.46 -14.72 -0.33
N ASP A 339 -12.40 -15.26 -0.93
CA ASP A 339 -12.25 -15.39 -2.39
C ASP A 339 -13.04 -16.60 -2.92
N LYS A 340 -14.30 -16.37 -3.32
CA LYS A 340 -15.17 -17.43 -3.84
C LYS A 340 -14.53 -18.16 -5.02
N TRP A 341 -13.88 -17.43 -5.94
CA TRP A 341 -13.35 -18.05 -7.14
C TRP A 341 -12.15 -18.97 -6.84
N GLY A 342 -11.27 -18.57 -5.91
CA GLY A 342 -10.20 -19.44 -5.40
C GLY A 342 -10.73 -20.68 -4.69
N ILE A 343 -11.78 -20.55 -3.88
CA ILE A 343 -12.44 -21.68 -3.20
C ILE A 343 -13.03 -22.66 -4.21
N ASP A 344 -13.81 -22.16 -5.17
CA ASP A 344 -14.47 -22.99 -6.18
C ASP A 344 -13.43 -23.67 -7.09
N MET A 345 -12.35 -22.97 -7.43
CA MET A 345 -11.24 -23.52 -8.21
C MET A 345 -10.50 -24.62 -7.44
N PHE A 346 -10.26 -24.43 -6.14
CA PHE A 346 -9.69 -25.48 -5.28
C PHE A 346 -10.60 -26.71 -5.22
N ASP A 347 -11.91 -26.51 -5.01
CA ASP A 347 -12.87 -27.62 -4.95
C ASP A 347 -12.90 -28.41 -6.26
N TRP A 348 -12.92 -27.71 -7.39
CA TRP A 348 -12.90 -28.33 -8.72
C TRP A 348 -11.65 -29.17 -8.92
N GLU A 349 -10.47 -28.65 -8.58
CA GLU A 349 -9.20 -29.38 -8.69
C GLU A 349 -9.17 -30.62 -7.78
N MET A 350 -9.63 -30.49 -6.54
CA MET A 350 -9.69 -31.62 -5.61
C MET A 350 -10.78 -32.64 -5.95
N SER A 351 -11.70 -32.33 -6.88
CA SER A 351 -12.75 -33.24 -7.34
C SER A 351 -12.33 -34.11 -8.52
N LYS A 352 -11.14 -33.88 -9.09
CA LYS A 352 -10.65 -34.64 -10.24
C LYS A 352 -10.25 -36.05 -9.81
N THR A 353 -10.99 -37.05 -10.30
CA THR A 353 -10.69 -38.46 -10.03
C THR A 353 -9.54 -38.98 -10.89
N THR A 354 -8.73 -39.87 -10.34
CA THR A 354 -7.68 -40.60 -11.06
C THR A 354 -8.04 -42.09 -11.15
N LYS A 355 -7.81 -42.71 -12.32
CA LYS A 355 -8.06 -44.15 -12.50
C LYS A 355 -6.99 -44.97 -11.78
N LEU A 356 -7.42 -46.05 -11.13
CA LEU A 356 -6.57 -47.03 -10.47
C LEU A 356 -6.62 -48.36 -11.23
N LEU A 357 -5.48 -49.03 -11.33
CA LEU A 357 -5.41 -50.41 -11.81
C LEU A 357 -5.94 -51.41 -10.76
N ASN A 358 -5.77 -51.11 -9.48
CA ASN A 358 -6.22 -51.92 -8.35
C ASN A 358 -6.63 -51.00 -7.19
N PRO A 359 -7.73 -51.27 -6.45
CA PRO A 359 -8.16 -50.44 -5.31
C PRO A 359 -7.10 -50.31 -4.21
N ASN A 360 -6.20 -51.26 -4.05
CA ASN A 360 -5.16 -51.23 -3.02
C ASN A 360 -3.96 -50.34 -3.37
N ASN A 361 -3.82 -49.93 -4.64
CA ASN A 361 -2.69 -49.14 -5.14
C ASN A 361 -2.97 -47.63 -5.06
N LEU A 362 -3.38 -47.13 -3.89
CA LEU A 362 -3.71 -45.72 -3.69
C LEU A 362 -2.43 -44.85 -3.70
N PRO A 363 -2.34 -43.85 -4.59
CA PRO A 363 -1.26 -42.86 -4.53
C PRO A 363 -1.31 -42.05 -3.23
N ILE A 364 -0.16 -41.58 -2.76
CA ILE A 364 -0.08 -40.72 -1.57
C ILE A 364 -0.85 -39.42 -1.84
N GLY A 365 -1.69 -39.01 -0.88
CA GLY A 365 -2.57 -37.85 -1.01
C GLY A 365 -3.94 -38.17 -1.63
N PHE A 366 -4.22 -39.44 -1.94
CA PHE A 366 -5.51 -39.90 -2.45
C PHE A 366 -6.19 -40.88 -1.50
N GLU A 367 -7.52 -40.94 -1.60
CA GLU A 367 -8.38 -41.96 -1.01
C GLU A 367 -9.21 -42.65 -2.09
N TYR A 368 -9.69 -43.85 -1.77
CA TYR A 368 -10.56 -44.60 -2.66
C TYR A 368 -11.91 -43.90 -2.79
N HIS A 369 -12.40 -43.75 -4.02
CA HIS A 369 -13.65 -43.07 -4.31
C HIS A 369 -14.76 -44.08 -4.62
N ASP A 370 -14.71 -44.73 -5.79
CA ASP A 370 -15.74 -45.66 -6.26
C ASP A 370 -15.25 -46.54 -7.44
N VAL A 371 -16.18 -47.29 -8.03
CA VAL A 371 -16.02 -47.95 -9.34
C VAL A 371 -17.00 -47.31 -10.32
N GLN A 372 -16.51 -46.80 -11.46
CA GLN A 372 -17.36 -46.35 -12.55
C GLN A 372 -16.89 -46.97 -13.87
N ASN A 373 -17.83 -47.55 -14.63
CA ASN A 373 -17.56 -48.24 -15.90
C ASN A 373 -16.46 -49.32 -15.79
N GLY A 374 -16.45 -50.08 -14.68
CA GLY A 374 -15.46 -51.13 -14.43
C GLY A 374 -14.08 -50.64 -13.99
N TYR A 375 -13.85 -49.33 -13.86
CA TYR A 375 -12.58 -48.76 -13.39
C TYR A 375 -12.68 -48.30 -11.94
N HIS A 376 -11.74 -48.74 -11.10
CA HIS A 376 -11.54 -48.20 -9.77
C HIS A 376 -11.02 -46.77 -9.86
N ARG A 377 -11.54 -45.87 -9.02
CA ARG A 377 -11.12 -44.46 -8.99
C ARG A 377 -10.67 -44.03 -7.61
N ALA A 378 -9.69 -43.14 -7.62
CA ALA A 378 -9.20 -42.42 -6.47
C ALA A 378 -9.58 -40.94 -6.57
N ILE A 379 -9.74 -40.28 -5.43
CA ILE A 379 -9.96 -38.84 -5.32
C ILE A 379 -8.92 -38.23 -4.37
N PRO A 380 -8.45 -36.99 -4.61
CA PRO A 380 -7.58 -36.30 -3.66
C PRO A 380 -8.23 -36.20 -2.27
N VAL A 381 -7.48 -36.51 -1.22
CA VAL A 381 -7.91 -36.35 0.18
C VAL A 381 -8.26 -34.89 0.48
N GLY A 382 -7.66 -33.94 -0.25
CA GLY A 382 -8.01 -32.52 -0.21
C GLY A 382 -9.49 -32.22 -0.51
N LYS A 383 -10.24 -33.14 -1.14
CA LYS A 383 -11.68 -33.01 -1.30
C LYS A 383 -12.40 -32.97 0.04
N ARG A 384 -11.94 -33.73 1.04
CA ARG A 384 -12.47 -33.70 2.41
C ARG A 384 -12.34 -32.32 3.05
N LEU A 385 -11.21 -31.65 2.83
CA LEU A 385 -10.99 -30.28 3.29
C LEU A 385 -11.93 -29.28 2.61
N SER A 386 -12.16 -29.43 1.31
CA SER A 386 -13.12 -28.60 0.59
C SER A 386 -14.55 -28.81 1.08
N LEU A 387 -14.95 -30.07 1.24
CA LEU A 387 -16.27 -30.46 1.75
C LEU A 387 -16.52 -29.93 3.16
N PHE A 388 -15.50 -29.91 4.02
CA PHE A 388 -15.61 -29.29 5.35
C PHE A 388 -16.13 -27.84 5.27
N PHE A 389 -15.48 -26.99 4.47
CA PHE A 389 -15.91 -25.60 4.32
C PHE A 389 -17.22 -25.45 3.55
N HIS A 390 -17.45 -26.31 2.55
CA HIS A 390 -18.72 -26.33 1.83
C HIS A 390 -19.89 -26.62 2.77
N HIS A 391 -19.81 -27.67 3.58
CA HIS A 391 -20.86 -28.03 4.53
C HIS A 391 -21.10 -26.95 5.58
N LEU A 392 -20.04 -26.28 6.07
CA LEU A 392 -20.19 -25.13 6.97
C LEU A 392 -20.99 -23.97 6.37
N LYS A 393 -20.84 -23.70 5.07
CA LYS A 393 -21.59 -22.66 4.37
C LYS A 393 -23.10 -22.94 4.32
N PHE A 394 -23.49 -24.20 4.40
CA PHE A 394 -24.89 -24.66 4.38
C PHE A 394 -25.37 -25.13 5.77
N ASP A 395 -24.67 -24.76 6.86
CA ASP A 395 -25.01 -25.13 8.24
C ASP A 395 -25.10 -26.65 8.52
N HIS A 396 -24.42 -27.46 7.69
CA HIS A 396 -24.27 -28.91 7.80
C HIS A 396 -23.05 -29.27 8.67
N VAL A 397 -23.11 -28.88 9.95
CA VAL A 397 -21.95 -28.94 10.86
C VAL A 397 -21.48 -30.37 11.13
N ILE A 398 -22.38 -31.35 11.17
CA ILE A 398 -22.04 -32.76 11.44
C ILE A 398 -21.21 -33.33 10.29
N GLU A 399 -21.68 -33.13 9.06
CA GLU A 399 -21.00 -33.54 7.83
C GLU A 399 -19.64 -32.86 7.68
N ALA A 400 -19.55 -31.59 8.09
CA ALA A 400 -18.29 -30.87 8.16
C ALA A 400 -17.31 -31.58 9.13
N ILE A 401 -17.74 -31.87 10.37
CA ILE A 401 -16.92 -32.55 11.39
C ILE A 401 -16.45 -33.93 10.90
N LEU A 402 -17.31 -34.69 10.23
CA LEU A 402 -16.95 -36.00 9.68
C LEU A 402 -15.86 -35.91 8.62
N ASN A 403 -16.01 -35.00 7.65
CA ASN A 403 -15.01 -34.83 6.60
C ASN A 403 -13.66 -34.36 7.15
N ILE A 404 -13.67 -33.39 8.06
CA ILE A 404 -12.42 -32.83 8.59
C ILE A 404 -11.68 -33.80 9.50
N LYS A 405 -12.41 -34.65 10.23
CA LYS A 405 -11.84 -35.75 11.02
C LYS A 405 -10.98 -36.67 10.15
N GLU A 406 -11.52 -37.14 9.02
CA GLU A 406 -10.80 -38.05 8.12
C GLU A 406 -9.58 -37.38 7.49
N PHE A 407 -9.72 -36.10 7.07
CA PHE A 407 -8.60 -35.31 6.56
C PHE A 407 -7.46 -35.18 7.58
N ILE A 408 -7.78 -34.80 8.82
CA ILE A 408 -6.79 -34.64 9.90
C ILE A 408 -6.12 -35.99 10.21
N GLN A 409 -6.88 -37.08 10.26
CA GLN A 409 -6.31 -38.41 10.53
C GLN A 409 -5.33 -38.85 9.44
N TYR A 410 -5.67 -38.59 8.17
CA TYR A 410 -4.78 -38.87 7.05
C TYR A 410 -3.49 -38.04 7.15
N ALA A 411 -3.62 -36.73 7.42
CA ALA A 411 -2.49 -35.82 7.55
C ALA A 411 -1.53 -36.25 8.68
N ILE A 412 -2.05 -36.65 9.84
CA ILE A 412 -1.24 -37.13 10.98
C ILE A 412 -0.54 -38.43 10.62
N SER A 413 -1.27 -39.42 10.10
CA SER A 413 -0.73 -40.76 9.82
C SER A 413 0.30 -40.81 8.68
N LYS A 414 0.25 -39.84 7.76
CA LYS A 414 1.14 -39.77 6.59
C LYS A 414 2.05 -38.53 6.58
N ASN A 415 2.19 -37.80 7.69
CA ASN A 415 2.80 -36.47 7.76
C ASN A 415 4.08 -36.27 6.90
N GLN A 416 5.07 -37.18 6.98
CA GLN A 416 6.30 -37.11 6.19
C GLN A 416 6.05 -37.25 4.68
N LYS A 417 5.13 -38.16 4.30
CA LYS A 417 4.81 -38.47 2.90
C LYS A 417 3.97 -37.39 2.22
N VAL A 418 3.20 -36.62 3.00
CA VAL A 418 2.35 -35.53 2.49
C VAL A 418 2.97 -34.14 2.67
N ASN A 419 4.30 -34.07 2.80
CA ASN A 419 5.05 -32.82 2.99
C ASN A 419 4.52 -31.93 4.14
N LEU A 420 4.03 -32.54 5.22
CA LEU A 420 3.59 -31.85 6.43
C LEU A 420 4.68 -31.96 7.49
N VAL A 421 5.82 -31.31 7.25
CA VAL A 421 7.05 -31.46 8.05
C VAL A 421 7.56 -30.14 8.63
N THR A 422 7.04 -29.00 8.20
CA THR A 422 7.44 -27.68 8.68
C THR A 422 6.60 -27.25 9.89
N SER A 423 7.18 -26.41 10.76
CA SER A 423 6.45 -25.81 11.88
C SER A 423 5.21 -25.03 11.40
N ASP A 424 5.34 -24.36 10.26
CA ASP A 424 4.25 -23.64 9.59
C ASP A 424 3.10 -24.59 9.18
N ALA A 425 3.41 -25.72 8.53
CA ALA A 425 2.41 -26.71 8.12
C ALA A 425 1.68 -27.36 9.30
N PHE A 426 2.43 -27.72 10.36
CA PHE A 426 1.81 -28.24 11.59
C PHE A 426 0.96 -27.18 12.29
N GLY A 427 1.38 -25.92 12.30
CA GLY A 427 0.59 -24.81 12.84
C GLY A 427 -0.74 -24.62 12.10
N ASP A 428 -0.74 -24.75 10.79
CA ASP A 428 -1.94 -24.73 9.95
C ASP A 428 -2.86 -25.93 10.26
N LEU A 429 -2.31 -27.14 10.40
CA LEU A 429 -3.07 -28.33 10.79
C LEU A 429 -3.70 -28.17 12.20
N VAL A 430 -2.95 -27.65 13.16
CA VAL A 430 -3.48 -27.40 14.52
C VAL A 430 -4.57 -26.34 14.51
N SER A 431 -4.46 -25.30 13.67
CA SER A 431 -5.54 -24.32 13.49
C SER A 431 -6.84 -24.98 12.99
N LEU A 432 -6.72 -25.99 12.13
CA LEU A 432 -7.85 -26.77 11.65
C LEU A 432 -8.45 -27.66 12.75
N MET A 433 -7.61 -28.28 13.57
CA MET A 433 -8.03 -29.07 14.73
C MET A 433 -8.74 -28.20 15.77
N GLU A 434 -8.21 -27.01 16.06
CA GLU A 434 -8.85 -26.03 16.96
C GLU A 434 -10.23 -25.62 16.45
N PHE A 435 -10.36 -25.38 15.14
CA PHE A 435 -11.66 -25.09 14.53
C PHE A 435 -12.63 -26.27 14.65
N ALA A 436 -12.23 -27.47 14.22
CA ALA A 436 -13.06 -28.67 14.31
C ALA A 436 -13.52 -28.95 15.75
N THR A 437 -12.62 -28.81 16.72
CA THR A 437 -12.94 -28.99 18.15
C THR A 437 -13.94 -27.94 18.64
N SER A 438 -13.76 -26.68 18.23
CA SER A 438 -14.69 -25.60 18.58
C SER A 438 -16.09 -25.86 18.05
N LEU A 439 -16.20 -26.40 16.83
CA LEU A 439 -17.47 -26.84 16.23
C LEU A 439 -18.08 -28.03 16.97
N ILE A 440 -17.27 -28.96 17.48
CA ILE A 440 -17.78 -30.08 18.29
C ILE A 440 -18.37 -29.54 19.60
N PHE A 441 -17.69 -28.62 20.29
CA PHE A 441 -18.22 -28.02 21.53
C PHE A 441 -19.55 -27.29 21.29
N ALA A 442 -19.65 -26.59 20.17
CA ALA A 442 -20.83 -25.85 19.74
C ALA A 442 -22.12 -26.68 19.61
N VAL A 443 -22.00 -27.95 19.22
CA VAL A 443 -23.13 -28.82 18.87
C VAL A 443 -23.50 -29.80 20.00
N SER A 444 -22.96 -29.58 21.20
CA SER A 444 -23.18 -30.42 22.39
C SER A 444 -24.66 -30.56 22.75
N PRO A 445 -25.17 -31.79 22.99
CA PRO A 445 -26.59 -32.03 23.32
C PRO A 445 -27.04 -31.57 24.71
N ARG A 446 -26.11 -31.44 25.67
CA ARG A 446 -26.45 -31.32 27.10
C ARG A 446 -26.20 -29.93 27.68
N TYR A 447 -25.31 -29.16 27.07
CA TYR A 447 -24.80 -27.93 27.64
C TYR A 447 -24.83 -26.82 26.63
N CYS A 448 -25.51 -25.75 27.00
CA CYS A 448 -25.59 -24.54 26.22
C CYS A 448 -24.40 -23.62 26.51
N ASP A 449 -23.57 -23.93 27.51
CA ASP A 449 -22.34 -23.21 27.84
C ASP A 449 -21.04 -24.02 27.66
N PHE A 450 -20.02 -23.38 27.10
CA PHE A 450 -18.67 -23.94 26.96
C PHE A 450 -17.60 -22.85 27.00
N PHE A 451 -16.38 -23.24 27.38
CA PHE A 451 -15.18 -22.40 27.33
C PHE A 451 -14.57 -22.39 25.93
N LEU A 452 -14.20 -21.19 25.47
CA LEU A 452 -13.44 -21.02 24.25
C LEU A 452 -12.50 -19.80 24.34
N PRO A 453 -11.31 -19.84 23.73
CA PRO A 453 -10.53 -18.63 23.48
C PRO A 453 -11.30 -17.65 22.58
N ARG A 454 -11.19 -16.35 22.86
CA ARG A 454 -11.77 -15.28 22.03
C ARG A 454 -11.27 -15.36 20.59
N SER A 455 -9.98 -15.62 20.42
CA SER A 455 -9.33 -15.79 19.13
C SER A 455 -10.03 -16.81 18.24
N TYR A 456 -10.56 -17.89 18.81
CA TYR A 456 -11.24 -18.96 18.05
C TYR A 456 -12.61 -18.50 17.56
N LEU A 457 -13.34 -17.73 18.39
CA LEU A 457 -14.63 -17.13 17.98
C LEU A 457 -14.45 -16.23 16.77
N VAL A 458 -13.41 -15.39 16.80
CA VAL A 458 -13.13 -14.43 15.72
C VAL A 458 -12.60 -15.14 14.48
N ASN A 459 -11.57 -15.98 14.61
CA ASN A 459 -10.97 -16.66 13.47
C ASN A 459 -11.95 -17.57 12.73
N TYR A 460 -12.82 -18.26 13.46
CA TYR A 460 -13.52 -19.43 12.93
C TYR A 460 -15.04 -19.27 12.82
N PHE A 461 -15.67 -18.45 13.65
CA PHE A 461 -17.13 -18.26 13.59
C PHE A 461 -17.49 -16.98 12.85
N ASP A 462 -16.81 -15.86 13.14
CA ASP A 462 -17.06 -14.59 12.45
C ASP A 462 -16.64 -14.64 10.97
N THR A 463 -15.45 -15.18 10.69
CA THR A 463 -14.91 -15.28 9.32
C THR A 463 -15.80 -16.10 8.39
N TYR A 464 -16.34 -17.21 8.88
CA TYR A 464 -17.05 -18.21 8.07
C TYR A 464 -18.57 -18.09 8.13
N SER A 465 -19.09 -17.08 8.83
CA SER A 465 -20.52 -16.81 8.96
C SER A 465 -21.35 -17.99 9.50
N ALA A 466 -20.73 -19.00 10.13
CA ALA A 466 -21.40 -20.16 10.68
C ALA A 466 -22.54 -19.72 11.64
N VAL A 467 -23.77 -20.09 11.33
CA VAL A 467 -25.01 -19.73 12.05
C VAL A 467 -25.22 -20.76 13.18
N PRO A 468 -25.77 -20.35 14.35
CA PRO A 468 -25.18 -20.69 15.63
C PRO A 468 -25.23 -22.18 15.93
N LEU A 469 -24.11 -22.70 16.43
CA LEU A 469 -23.95 -23.30 17.77
C LEU A 469 -25.25 -23.82 18.42
N LEU A 470 -25.98 -24.69 17.73
CA LEU A 470 -27.19 -25.34 18.22
C LEU A 470 -26.84 -26.79 18.55
N PRO A 471 -27.31 -27.32 19.70
CA PRO A 471 -27.26 -28.74 19.99
C PRO A 471 -27.87 -29.53 18.82
N LYS A 472 -27.05 -30.30 18.10
CA LYS A 472 -27.50 -31.13 16.96
C LYS A 472 -27.12 -32.60 17.10
N TYR A 473 -26.09 -32.89 17.89
CA TYR A 473 -25.62 -34.26 18.08
C TYR A 473 -26.46 -35.03 19.09
N ASP A 474 -26.60 -36.34 18.90
CA ASP A 474 -26.89 -37.22 20.03
C ASP A 474 -25.66 -37.33 20.97
N ARG A 475 -25.89 -37.77 22.21
CA ARG A 475 -24.82 -37.82 23.21
C ARG A 475 -23.70 -38.79 22.85
N LYS A 476 -24.01 -39.91 22.20
CA LYS A 476 -23.05 -40.97 21.88
C LYS A 476 -22.13 -40.51 20.74
N ASP A 477 -22.71 -39.92 19.71
CA ASP A 477 -21.99 -39.39 18.56
C ASP A 477 -21.15 -38.18 18.97
N TYR A 478 -21.65 -37.32 19.86
CA TYR A 478 -20.88 -36.22 20.43
C TYR A 478 -19.64 -36.73 21.17
N LEU A 479 -19.82 -37.69 22.08
CA LEU A 479 -18.71 -38.26 22.85
C LEU A 479 -17.70 -38.97 21.94
N THR A 480 -18.17 -39.58 20.85
CA THR A 480 -17.32 -40.19 19.83
C THR A 480 -16.51 -39.12 19.10
N ALA A 481 -17.11 -38.01 18.71
CA ALA A 481 -16.42 -36.89 18.09
C ALA A 481 -15.35 -36.29 19.02
N VAL A 482 -15.69 -36.02 20.28
CA VAL A 482 -14.73 -35.54 21.31
C VAL A 482 -13.58 -36.53 21.50
N LYS A 483 -13.88 -37.83 21.57
CA LYS A 483 -12.86 -38.88 21.69
C LYS A 483 -11.90 -38.87 20.50
N ASN A 484 -12.43 -38.82 19.27
CA ASN A 484 -11.62 -38.79 18.07
C ASN A 484 -10.68 -37.58 18.06
N THR A 485 -11.17 -36.40 18.41
CA THR A 485 -10.34 -35.20 18.55
C THR A 485 -9.26 -35.39 19.62
N PHE A 486 -9.61 -35.91 20.79
CA PHE A 486 -8.63 -36.19 21.85
C PHE A 486 -7.51 -37.12 21.36
N ASP A 487 -7.89 -38.21 20.69
CA ASP A 487 -6.95 -39.22 20.17
C ASP A 487 -6.05 -38.61 19.07
N GLN A 488 -6.60 -37.78 18.17
CA GLN A 488 -5.82 -37.06 17.16
C GLN A 488 -4.84 -36.05 17.76
N VAL A 489 -5.28 -35.30 18.77
CA VAL A 489 -4.41 -34.35 19.50
C VAL A 489 -3.29 -35.09 20.20
N GLN A 490 -3.59 -36.21 20.85
CA GLN A 490 -2.59 -37.05 21.51
C GLN A 490 -1.57 -37.61 20.51
N GLN A 491 -2.03 -38.19 19.39
CA GLN A 491 -1.14 -38.72 18.35
C GLN A 491 -0.21 -37.65 17.79
N LEU A 492 -0.74 -36.46 17.47
CA LEU A 492 0.08 -35.36 16.97
C LEU A 492 1.07 -34.86 18.03
N LEU A 493 0.64 -34.78 19.30
CA LEU A 493 1.50 -34.37 20.39
C LEU A 493 2.68 -35.35 20.57
N GLU A 494 2.43 -36.65 20.52
CA GLU A 494 3.46 -37.70 20.59
C GLU A 494 4.48 -37.60 19.44
N LEU A 495 4.03 -37.25 18.23
CA LEU A 495 4.91 -37.01 17.07
C LEU A 495 5.83 -35.79 17.27
N LEU A 496 5.33 -34.72 17.88
CA LEU A 496 6.03 -33.44 17.97
C LEU A 496 6.89 -33.29 19.25
N ILE A 497 6.53 -34.00 20.34
CA ILE A 497 7.14 -33.80 21.66
C ILE A 497 8.65 -34.07 21.66
N CYS A 498 9.12 -35.02 20.85
CA CYS A 498 10.55 -35.35 20.73
C CYS A 498 11.39 -34.23 20.08
N LYS A 499 10.75 -33.26 19.42
CA LYS A 499 11.37 -32.08 18.80
C LYS A 499 10.84 -30.80 19.44
N GLU A 500 10.73 -30.80 20.77
CA GLU A 500 10.14 -29.72 21.60
C GLU A 500 10.61 -28.32 21.19
N GLN A 501 11.93 -28.12 21.03
CA GLN A 501 12.49 -26.80 20.71
C GLN A 501 11.97 -26.23 19.39
N LEU A 502 11.72 -27.08 18.40
CA LEU A 502 11.30 -26.68 17.07
C LEU A 502 9.77 -26.44 16.99
N TYR A 503 9.00 -27.16 17.81
CA TYR A 503 7.53 -27.13 17.78
C TYR A 503 6.89 -26.56 19.05
N LEU A 504 7.64 -25.84 19.89
CA LEU A 504 7.19 -25.36 21.21
C LEU A 504 5.82 -24.68 21.20
N LEU A 505 5.58 -23.75 20.26
CA LEU A 505 4.30 -23.03 20.17
C LEU A 505 3.13 -23.93 19.79
N ILE A 506 3.37 -24.91 18.91
CA ILE A 506 2.37 -25.87 18.45
C ILE A 506 2.02 -26.84 19.58
N ILE A 507 3.04 -27.33 20.30
CA ILE A 507 2.86 -28.18 21.48
C ILE A 507 2.03 -27.46 22.55
N LEU A 508 2.32 -26.17 22.82
CA LEU A 508 1.53 -25.38 23.76
C LEU A 508 0.06 -25.25 23.32
N ARG A 509 -0.20 -25.05 22.01
CA ARG A 509 -1.56 -25.00 21.47
C ARG A 509 -2.31 -26.33 21.64
N LEU A 510 -1.66 -27.46 21.35
CA LEU A 510 -2.22 -28.79 21.55
C LEU A 510 -2.55 -29.05 23.03
N ILE A 511 -1.66 -28.66 23.95
CA ILE A 511 -1.91 -28.76 25.40
C ILE A 511 -3.12 -27.92 25.81
N ARG A 512 -3.23 -26.68 25.34
CA ARG A 512 -4.40 -25.83 25.60
C ARG A 512 -5.68 -26.46 25.04
N LEU A 513 -5.62 -27.08 23.86
CA LEU A 513 -6.76 -27.78 23.26
C LEU A 513 -7.20 -28.99 24.10
N LEU A 514 -6.25 -29.78 24.65
CA LEU A 514 -6.56 -30.86 25.59
C LEU A 514 -7.23 -30.34 26.87
N ILE A 515 -6.78 -29.20 27.39
CA ILE A 515 -7.41 -28.55 28.55
C ILE A 515 -8.84 -28.18 28.21
N LEU A 516 -9.08 -27.51 27.07
CA LEU A 516 -10.43 -27.14 26.64
C LEU A 516 -11.34 -28.37 26.50
N ILE A 517 -10.84 -29.48 25.95
CA ILE A 517 -11.58 -30.76 25.89
C ILE A 517 -11.99 -31.21 27.30
N GLY A 518 -11.05 -31.26 28.25
CA GLY A 518 -11.36 -31.68 29.62
C GLY A 518 -12.25 -30.70 30.40
N LEU A 519 -12.17 -29.39 30.08
CA LEU A 519 -13.00 -28.36 30.71
C LEU A 519 -14.45 -28.44 30.25
N ASN A 520 -14.65 -28.62 28.95
CA ASN A 520 -15.97 -28.66 28.29
C ASN A 520 -16.63 -30.03 28.39
N GLU A 521 -15.86 -31.12 28.36
CA GLU A 521 -16.34 -32.48 28.56
C GLU A 521 -15.61 -33.17 29.72
N CYS A 522 -16.21 -33.06 30.91
CA CYS A 522 -15.59 -33.49 32.17
C CYS A 522 -15.23 -34.98 32.21
N THR A 523 -15.86 -35.84 31.40
CA THR A 523 -15.49 -37.27 31.33
C THR A 523 -14.05 -37.50 30.83
N PHE A 524 -13.42 -36.51 30.18
CA PHE A 524 -12.05 -36.59 29.69
C PHE A 524 -11.01 -35.98 30.65
N ILE A 525 -11.42 -35.29 31.73
CA ILE A 525 -10.46 -34.55 32.57
C ILE A 525 -9.43 -35.48 33.23
N THR A 526 -9.83 -36.69 33.62
CA THR A 526 -8.94 -37.70 34.20
C THR A 526 -7.92 -38.20 33.17
N ARG A 527 -8.34 -38.39 31.91
CA ARG A 527 -7.45 -38.74 30.80
C ARG A 527 -6.45 -37.63 30.51
N VAL A 528 -6.88 -36.36 30.54
CA VAL A 528 -6.00 -35.20 30.39
C VAL A 528 -4.92 -35.19 31.48
N PHE A 529 -5.29 -35.36 32.75
CA PHE A 529 -4.30 -35.40 33.84
C PHE A 529 -3.33 -36.58 33.75
N SER A 530 -3.82 -37.76 33.38
CA SER A 530 -2.96 -38.93 33.15
C SER A 530 -1.94 -38.68 32.03
N LEU A 531 -2.38 -38.08 30.91
CA LEU A 531 -1.50 -37.70 29.82
C LEU A 531 -0.50 -36.61 30.25
N PHE A 532 -0.92 -35.63 31.05
CA PHE A 532 -0.04 -34.57 31.55
C PHE A 532 1.06 -35.11 32.45
N LYS A 533 0.74 -36.07 33.32
CA LYS A 533 1.72 -36.78 34.15
C LYS A 533 2.78 -37.48 33.30
N TYR A 534 2.36 -38.14 32.23
CA TYR A 534 3.27 -38.80 31.28
C TYR A 534 4.15 -37.79 30.54
N LEU A 535 3.57 -36.70 30.02
CA LEU A 535 4.29 -35.68 29.26
C LEU A 535 5.24 -34.85 30.11
N ASN A 536 4.95 -34.63 31.40
CA ASN A 536 5.77 -33.80 32.29
C ASN A 536 7.21 -34.30 32.41
N ASN A 537 7.42 -35.61 32.22
CA ASN A 537 8.74 -36.24 32.24
C ASN A 537 9.47 -36.15 30.88
N LYS A 538 8.76 -35.81 29.79
CA LYS A 538 9.29 -35.76 28.43
C LYS A 538 9.64 -34.36 27.94
N VAL A 539 9.22 -33.33 28.67
CA VAL A 539 9.41 -31.93 28.28
C VAL A 539 10.39 -31.21 29.20
N SER A 540 11.08 -30.23 28.66
CA SER A 540 12.04 -29.39 29.37
C SER A 540 11.50 -27.98 29.65
N SER A 541 10.64 -27.44 28.78
CA SER A 541 10.15 -26.06 28.82
C SER A 541 9.37 -25.73 30.08
N ALA A 542 9.77 -24.66 30.76
CA ALA A 542 9.06 -24.12 31.92
C ALA A 542 7.63 -23.67 31.55
N LYS A 543 7.41 -23.15 30.35
CA LYS A 543 6.07 -22.73 29.87
C LYS A 543 5.13 -23.93 29.77
N ILE A 544 5.59 -25.05 29.21
CA ILE A 544 4.79 -26.27 29.13
C ILE A 544 4.56 -26.85 30.53
N LYS A 545 5.62 -26.97 31.34
CA LYS A 545 5.53 -27.51 32.71
C LYS A 545 4.56 -26.74 33.60
N LYS A 546 4.36 -25.44 33.37
CA LYS A 546 3.35 -24.62 34.06
C LYS A 546 1.95 -25.23 33.95
N TYR A 547 1.61 -25.81 32.80
CA TYR A 547 0.34 -26.51 32.57
C TYR A 547 0.36 -27.93 33.13
N LEU A 548 1.40 -28.70 32.82
CA LEU A 548 1.44 -30.13 33.13
C LEU A 548 1.51 -30.45 34.63
N LYS A 549 1.97 -29.51 35.46
CA LYS A 549 2.06 -29.67 36.92
C LYS A 549 0.73 -29.45 37.65
N GLN A 550 -0.29 -28.93 36.98
CA GLN A 550 -1.58 -28.64 37.63
C GLN A 550 -2.32 -29.92 37.99
N LYS A 551 -2.94 -29.94 39.17
CA LYS A 551 -3.62 -31.13 39.73
C LYS A 551 -5.14 -30.98 39.88
N SER A 552 -5.70 -29.80 39.61
CA SER A 552 -7.13 -29.52 39.73
C SER A 552 -7.64 -28.73 38.53
N LYS A 553 -8.96 -28.82 38.30
CA LYS A 553 -9.65 -28.12 37.20
C LYS A 553 -9.55 -26.61 37.38
N GLU A 554 -9.72 -26.14 38.61
CA GLU A 554 -9.68 -24.73 39.00
C GLU A 554 -8.30 -24.12 38.68
N SER A 555 -7.22 -24.82 39.01
CA SER A 555 -5.86 -24.35 38.74
C SER A 555 -5.55 -24.34 37.23
N LEU A 556 -6.06 -25.31 36.46
CA LEU A 556 -5.94 -25.29 35.00
C LEU A 556 -6.65 -24.09 34.38
N ILE A 557 -7.86 -23.77 34.83
CA ILE A 557 -8.62 -22.61 34.36
C ILE A 557 -7.84 -21.32 34.65
N ASN A 558 -7.31 -21.17 35.87
CA ASN A 558 -6.52 -19.99 36.24
C ASN A 558 -5.24 -19.84 35.42
N VAL A 559 -4.51 -20.94 35.17
CA VAL A 559 -3.30 -20.89 34.33
C VAL A 559 -3.67 -20.53 32.89
N LEU A 560 -4.69 -21.16 32.31
CA LEU A 560 -5.14 -20.89 30.95
C LEU A 560 -5.64 -19.45 30.79
N TYR A 561 -6.48 -18.97 31.71
CA TYR A 561 -7.02 -17.60 31.70
C TYR A 561 -5.90 -16.56 31.71
N ASN A 562 -4.96 -16.68 32.65
CA ASN A 562 -3.84 -15.73 32.78
C ASN A 562 -2.90 -15.77 31.57
N ASP A 563 -2.66 -16.96 31.02
CA ASP A 563 -1.78 -17.13 29.86
C ASP A 563 -2.39 -16.58 28.56
N LEU A 564 -3.71 -16.74 28.36
CA LEU A 564 -4.40 -16.13 27.22
C LEU A 564 -4.46 -14.60 27.33
N LYS A 565 -4.67 -14.08 28.55
CA LYS A 565 -4.84 -12.64 28.81
C LYS A 565 -3.53 -11.85 28.82
N GLU A 566 -2.37 -12.51 28.90
CA GLU A 566 -1.03 -11.91 29.10
C GLU A 566 -0.75 -10.67 28.23
N THR A 567 -1.11 -10.71 26.95
CA THR A 567 -0.85 -9.65 25.95
C THR A 567 -2.09 -8.82 25.60
N GLY A 568 -3.27 -9.20 26.09
CA GLY A 568 -4.56 -8.65 25.67
C GLY A 568 -5.00 -9.05 24.25
N CYS A 569 -4.18 -9.80 23.51
CA CYS A 569 -4.51 -10.30 22.18
C CYS A 569 -5.58 -11.40 22.20
N ASP A 570 -5.70 -12.14 23.31
CA ASP A 570 -6.70 -13.17 23.49
C ASP A 570 -7.28 -13.14 24.92
N SER A 571 -8.32 -13.94 25.16
CA SER A 571 -8.90 -14.15 26.48
C SER A 571 -9.72 -15.45 26.49
N LEU A 572 -9.84 -16.07 27.66
CA LEU A 572 -10.80 -17.16 27.84
C LEU A 572 -12.21 -16.57 27.99
N ILE A 573 -13.18 -17.16 27.30
CA ILE A 573 -14.58 -16.70 27.27
C ILE A 573 -15.50 -17.89 27.54
N ILE A 574 -16.62 -17.62 28.19
CA ILE A 574 -17.75 -18.55 28.30
C ILE A 574 -18.75 -18.18 27.22
N VAL A 575 -19.03 -19.10 26.30
CA VAL A 575 -20.06 -18.93 25.27
C VAL A 575 -21.31 -19.61 25.81
N TYR A 576 -22.43 -18.90 25.91
CA TYR A 576 -23.68 -19.41 26.44
C TYR A 576 -24.85 -19.14 25.48
N TYR A 577 -25.44 -20.21 24.97
CA TYR A 577 -26.70 -20.17 24.26
C TYR A 577 -27.85 -20.15 25.27
N GLN A 578 -28.64 -19.08 25.27
CA GLN A 578 -29.76 -18.91 26.19
C GLN A 578 -30.96 -19.73 25.70
N LEU A 579 -31.15 -20.89 26.31
CA LEU A 579 -32.38 -21.67 26.26
C LEU A 579 -33.22 -21.37 27.51
N GLU A 580 -34.54 -21.24 27.34
CA GLU A 580 -35.46 -21.05 28.47
C GLU A 580 -35.25 -22.16 29.51
N ASP A 581 -35.18 -21.78 30.79
CA ASP A 581 -35.10 -22.66 31.97
C ASP A 581 -33.84 -23.55 32.15
N ILE A 582 -32.76 -23.35 31.39
CA ILE A 582 -31.47 -24.07 31.61
C ILE A 582 -30.37 -23.12 32.12
N PRO A 583 -30.04 -23.13 33.43
CA PRO A 583 -28.99 -22.28 33.97
C PRO A 583 -27.60 -22.73 33.50
N SER A 584 -26.74 -21.74 33.22
CA SER A 584 -25.32 -21.97 32.88
C SER A 584 -24.57 -22.61 34.05
N LYS A 585 -23.99 -23.80 33.85
CA LYS A 585 -23.21 -24.55 34.85
C LYS A 585 -21.84 -23.93 35.12
N ILE A 586 -21.35 -23.16 34.16
CA ILE A 586 -20.00 -22.57 34.18
C ILE A 586 -20.06 -21.08 34.59
N SER A 587 -21.25 -20.50 34.74
CA SER A 587 -21.49 -19.10 35.17
C SER A 587 -20.76 -18.68 36.46
N LYS A 588 -20.49 -19.61 37.38
CA LYS A 588 -19.71 -19.32 38.59
C LYS A 588 -18.35 -18.68 38.31
N TRP A 589 -17.78 -18.94 37.13
CA TRP A 589 -16.49 -18.41 36.68
C TRP A 589 -16.56 -16.97 36.16
N GLU A 590 -17.75 -16.41 35.95
CA GLU A 590 -17.94 -14.99 35.66
C GLU A 590 -17.39 -14.13 36.80
N LYS A 591 -17.58 -14.59 38.06
CA LYS A 591 -17.03 -13.94 39.27
C LYS A 591 -15.50 -13.88 39.29
N CYS A 592 -14.83 -14.71 38.49
CA CYS A 592 -13.37 -14.71 38.34
C CYS A 592 -12.89 -13.79 37.21
N GLY A 593 -13.76 -12.96 36.63
CA GLY A 593 -13.41 -12.03 35.56
C GLY A 593 -13.32 -12.66 34.17
N ILE A 594 -13.88 -13.86 33.99
CA ILE A 594 -14.07 -14.48 32.67
C ILE A 594 -15.34 -13.92 32.05
N ILE A 595 -15.22 -13.36 30.84
CA ILE A 595 -16.34 -12.76 30.13
C ILE A 595 -17.29 -13.87 29.67
N LYS A 596 -18.59 -13.68 29.87
CA LYS A 596 -19.64 -14.53 29.30
C LYS A 596 -20.33 -13.85 28.15
N LEU A 597 -20.31 -14.51 27.00
CA LEU A 597 -21.03 -14.14 25.80
C LEU A 597 -22.36 -14.90 25.76
N THR A 598 -23.45 -14.19 26.02
CA THR A 598 -24.81 -14.76 25.99
C THR A 598 -25.51 -14.41 24.67
N TYR A 599 -26.19 -15.37 24.06
CA TYR A 599 -26.94 -15.15 22.82
C TYR A 599 -28.12 -16.14 22.69
N ASN A 600 -29.16 -15.74 21.97
CA ASN A 600 -30.34 -16.56 21.67
C ASN A 600 -30.63 -16.69 20.16
N SER A 601 -29.88 -15.95 19.32
CA SER A 601 -29.98 -15.95 17.87
C SER A 601 -28.62 -15.69 17.22
N ALA A 602 -28.52 -15.94 15.92
CA ALA A 602 -27.32 -15.61 15.14
C ALA A 602 -26.98 -14.11 15.19
N LYS A 603 -28.02 -13.26 15.13
CA LYS A 603 -27.88 -11.80 15.19
C LYS A 603 -27.37 -11.35 16.56
N SER A 604 -27.93 -11.88 17.65
CA SER A 604 -27.47 -11.57 19.00
C SER A 604 -26.05 -12.08 19.24
N PHE A 605 -25.70 -13.27 18.70
CA PHE A 605 -24.33 -13.80 18.78
C PHE A 605 -23.32 -12.86 18.12
N ARG A 606 -23.59 -12.42 16.88
CA ARG A 606 -22.73 -11.46 16.17
C ARG A 606 -22.61 -10.14 16.92
N SER A 607 -23.72 -9.63 17.47
CA SER A 607 -23.71 -8.41 18.28
C SER A 607 -22.85 -8.56 19.53
N ALA A 608 -23.00 -9.66 20.28
CA ALA A 608 -22.22 -9.92 21.48
C ALA A 608 -20.74 -10.16 21.15
N LEU A 609 -20.44 -10.82 20.03
CA LEU A 609 -19.07 -11.00 19.55
C LEU A 609 -18.40 -9.66 19.23
N GLN A 610 -19.12 -8.68 18.68
CA GLN A 610 -18.57 -7.34 18.44
C GLN A 610 -18.21 -6.60 19.73
N GLN A 611 -18.94 -6.83 20.83
CA GLN A 611 -18.70 -6.18 22.12
C GLN A 611 -17.41 -6.67 22.81
N ILE A 612 -16.98 -7.91 22.54
CA ILE A 612 -15.80 -8.51 23.18
C ILE A 612 -14.51 -8.35 22.36
N LYS A 613 -14.61 -7.84 21.12
CA LYS A 613 -13.45 -7.57 20.26
C LYS A 613 -12.57 -6.47 20.86
N SER A 614 -11.29 -6.49 20.47
CA SER A 614 -10.31 -5.50 20.89
C SER A 614 -10.77 -4.06 20.57
N SER A 615 -10.51 -3.12 21.48
CA SER A 615 -10.85 -1.70 21.30
C SER A 615 -10.21 -1.06 20.07
N VAL A 616 -9.10 -1.62 19.59
CA VAL A 616 -8.44 -1.22 18.33
C VAL A 616 -9.36 -1.42 17.13
N VAL A 617 -10.32 -2.36 17.21
CA VAL A 617 -11.28 -2.68 16.16
C VAL A 617 -12.55 -1.83 16.25
N THR A 618 -12.95 -1.41 17.45
CA THR A 618 -14.13 -0.53 17.64
C THR A 618 -13.85 0.94 17.33
N GLY A 619 -12.59 1.38 17.28
CA GLY A 619 -12.20 2.73 16.85
C GLY A 619 -12.14 2.94 15.33
N GLY A 620 -12.20 1.87 14.53
CA GLY A 620 -12.32 1.96 13.08
C GLY A 620 -13.78 1.92 12.68
N ASN A 621 -14.32 3.03 12.17
CA ASN A 621 -15.68 3.09 11.63
C ASN A 621 -15.89 2.00 10.56
N VAL A 622 -16.48 0.87 10.94
CA VAL A 622 -17.06 -0.10 10.02
C VAL A 622 -18.38 0.49 9.51
N ILE A 623 -18.28 1.41 8.56
CA ILE A 623 -19.42 1.68 7.68
C ILE A 623 -19.46 0.53 6.69
N SER A 624 -20.44 -0.35 6.89
CA SER A 624 -20.87 -1.33 5.92
C SER A 624 -21.20 -0.65 4.58
N LYS A 625 -20.23 -0.57 3.65
CA LYS A 625 -20.53 -0.40 2.23
C LYS A 625 -21.11 -1.72 1.74
N ASN A 626 -22.40 -1.92 1.95
CA ASN A 626 -23.25 -2.84 1.21
C ASN A 626 -24.70 -2.59 1.62
N GLN A 627 -25.28 -1.49 1.10
CA GLN A 627 -26.70 -1.32 0.81
C GLN A 627 -26.90 0.01 0.07
N SER A 628 -26.77 -0.04 -1.27
CA SER A 628 -27.64 0.68 -2.20
C SER A 628 -27.20 0.34 -3.63
N GLN A 629 -27.91 -0.60 -4.26
CA GLN A 629 -27.95 -0.71 -5.71
C GLN A 629 -28.80 0.42 -6.30
N ASP A 630 -28.35 0.88 -7.46
CA ASP A 630 -29.13 1.37 -8.60
C ASP A 630 -30.21 2.42 -8.38
N LYS A 631 -29.85 3.65 -8.77
CA LYS A 631 -30.64 4.49 -9.71
C LYS A 631 -29.78 5.63 -10.23
N ASN A 632 -29.24 5.46 -11.44
CA ASN A 632 -29.40 6.38 -12.58
C ASN A 632 -28.25 6.18 -13.58
N THR A 633 -28.48 5.27 -14.52
CA THR A 633 -27.92 5.29 -15.86
C THR A 633 -28.85 6.11 -16.74
N GLY A 634 -28.32 7.03 -17.54
CA GLY A 634 -28.94 7.46 -18.79
C GLY A 634 -29.18 8.97 -18.96
N LEU A 635 -28.76 9.45 -20.14
CA LEU A 635 -28.91 10.79 -20.73
C LEU A 635 -27.97 11.84 -20.11
N ILE A 636 -27.06 12.50 -20.84
CA ILE A 636 -27.24 13.12 -22.16
C ILE A 636 -25.92 13.04 -22.96
N SER A 637 -25.94 12.27 -24.05
CA SER A 637 -25.19 12.60 -25.27
C SER A 637 -26.21 13.23 -26.21
N GLY A 638 -25.86 14.39 -26.78
CA GLY A 638 -26.57 15.00 -27.91
C GLY A 638 -27.64 16.03 -27.56
N THR A 639 -27.29 17.33 -27.62
CA THR A 639 -28.03 18.31 -28.44
C THR A 639 -27.09 19.47 -28.76
N LEU A 640 -26.44 19.36 -29.91
CA LEU A 640 -26.02 20.51 -30.71
C LEU A 640 -27.28 21.19 -31.27
N LYS A 641 -27.24 22.52 -31.34
CA LYS A 641 -28.02 23.47 -32.17
C LYS A 641 -29.36 24.03 -31.67
N GLN A 642 -29.31 25.37 -31.59
CA GLN A 642 -30.31 26.38 -32.01
C GLN A 642 -31.50 26.55 -31.05
N LEU A 643 -31.86 27.75 -30.58
CA LEU A 643 -32.15 29.03 -31.27
C LEU A 643 -31.92 30.21 -30.28
N ALA A 644 -31.24 31.32 -30.60
CA ALA A 644 -31.59 32.44 -31.50
C ALA A 644 -32.21 33.66 -30.77
N ILE A 645 -31.80 34.86 -31.21
CA ILE A 645 -32.45 36.19 -31.05
C ILE A 645 -32.17 36.86 -29.68
N SER A 646 -31.21 37.78 -29.62
CA SER A 646 -31.27 39.22 -29.96
C SER A 646 -32.00 40.06 -28.90
N ASP A 647 -31.37 41.22 -28.68
CA ASP A 647 -31.88 42.42 -28.02
C ASP A 647 -32.04 42.42 -26.50
N CYS A 648 -31.01 42.93 -25.83
CA CYS A 648 -31.21 43.64 -24.57
C CYS A 648 -30.36 44.93 -24.50
N PRO A 649 -30.94 46.08 -24.12
CA PRO A 649 -30.51 47.43 -24.54
C PRO A 649 -29.31 48.01 -23.79
N LYS A 650 -28.51 47.19 -23.11
CA LYS A 650 -27.32 47.65 -22.36
C LYS A 650 -26.04 47.72 -23.21
N ALA A 651 -26.08 47.17 -24.43
CA ALA A 651 -24.93 47.17 -25.36
C ALA A 651 -24.81 48.45 -26.22
N GLN A 652 -25.88 49.23 -26.42
CA GLN A 652 -25.82 50.50 -27.16
C GLN A 652 -25.32 51.68 -26.29
N GLU A 653 -25.56 51.65 -24.98
CA GLU A 653 -25.06 52.67 -24.04
C GLU A 653 -23.54 52.58 -23.82
N ALA A 654 -22.98 51.36 -23.83
CA ALA A 654 -21.54 51.11 -23.73
C ALA A 654 -20.79 51.56 -25.00
N THR A 655 -21.38 51.33 -26.18
CA THR A 655 -20.78 51.69 -27.48
C THR A 655 -20.70 53.21 -27.66
N ARG A 656 -21.71 53.96 -27.19
CA ARG A 656 -21.71 55.44 -27.22
C ARG A 656 -20.70 56.05 -26.24
N LYS A 657 -20.45 55.42 -25.07
CA LYS A 657 -19.42 55.85 -24.11
C LYS A 657 -18.00 55.58 -24.61
N ILE A 658 -17.78 54.48 -25.33
CA ILE A 658 -16.49 54.13 -25.95
C ILE A 658 -16.16 55.07 -27.12
N GLN A 659 -17.14 55.48 -27.93
CA GLN A 659 -16.94 56.48 -28.99
C GLN A 659 -16.66 57.90 -28.46
N VAL A 660 -17.27 58.30 -27.33
CA VAL A 660 -16.95 59.57 -26.64
C VAL A 660 -15.57 59.52 -25.97
N TRP A 661 -15.14 58.35 -25.48
CA TRP A 661 -13.81 58.12 -24.93
C TRP A 661 -12.71 58.20 -26.00
N PHE A 662 -12.92 57.56 -27.17
CA PHE A 662 -12.00 57.68 -28.32
C PHE A 662 -11.84 59.12 -28.82
N ARG A 663 -12.93 59.92 -28.84
CA ARG A 663 -12.87 61.35 -29.18
C ARG A 663 -12.17 62.23 -28.12
N ARG A 664 -12.12 61.80 -26.85
CA ARG A 664 -11.40 62.49 -25.77
C ARG A 664 -9.90 62.20 -25.77
N ILE A 665 -9.51 61.00 -26.21
CA ILE A 665 -8.09 60.60 -26.32
C ILE A 665 -7.41 61.29 -27.50
N TYR A 666 -8.11 61.44 -28.64
CA TYR A 666 -7.55 62.11 -29.82
C TYR A 666 -7.34 63.64 -29.66
N LYS A 667 -7.75 64.25 -28.54
CA LYS A 667 -7.61 65.70 -28.27
C LYS A 667 -6.81 66.05 -27.02
N ARG A 668 -6.07 65.11 -26.42
CA ARG A 668 -5.13 65.44 -25.33
C ARG A 668 -3.71 65.00 -25.64
N VAL A 669 -3.12 65.65 -26.64
CA VAL A 669 -1.73 66.09 -26.56
C VAL A 669 -1.78 67.56 -26.17
N VAL A 670 -1.80 67.85 -24.86
CA VAL A 670 -1.09 69.00 -24.27
C VAL A 670 -0.91 68.73 -22.77
N PHE A 671 0.33 68.87 -22.31
CA PHE A 671 0.86 68.83 -20.93
C PHE A 671 1.21 67.47 -20.31
N ARG A 672 2.54 67.26 -20.27
CA ARG A 672 3.27 66.31 -19.43
C ARG A 672 3.10 66.65 -17.94
N SER A 673 2.99 65.62 -17.09
CA SER A 673 3.91 65.36 -15.97
C SER A 673 3.31 64.25 -15.10
N ASP A 674 3.87 63.04 -15.21
CA ASP A 674 4.14 62.11 -14.09
C ASP A 674 4.54 60.76 -14.68
N TYR A 675 5.85 60.58 -14.84
CA TYR A 675 6.44 59.27 -15.10
C TYR A 675 6.16 58.36 -13.91
N ASP A 676 5.64 57.15 -14.18
CA ASP A 676 5.57 56.12 -13.16
C ASP A 676 6.99 55.58 -12.89
N THR A 677 7.65 56.23 -11.95
CA THR A 677 9.02 55.92 -11.49
C THR A 677 9.16 54.49 -10.96
N LEU A 678 8.05 53.81 -10.67
CA LEU A 678 8.02 52.45 -10.15
C LEU A 678 8.47 51.40 -11.18
N PHE A 679 8.02 51.52 -12.43
CA PHE A 679 8.36 50.57 -13.51
C PHE A 679 9.82 50.65 -13.93
N ASN A 680 10.34 51.87 -14.06
CA ASN A 680 11.77 52.09 -14.35
C ASN A 680 12.66 51.64 -13.18
N LYS A 681 12.17 51.71 -11.93
CA LYS A 681 12.91 51.27 -10.75
C LYS A 681 12.93 49.75 -10.61
N ILE A 682 11.80 49.08 -10.84
CA ILE A 682 11.74 47.60 -10.88
C ILE A 682 12.59 47.06 -12.04
N TYR A 683 12.52 47.70 -13.20
CA TYR A 683 13.35 47.38 -14.36
C TYR A 683 14.84 47.58 -14.05
N ASN A 684 15.25 48.72 -13.50
CA ASN A 684 16.65 48.98 -13.15
C ASN A 684 17.16 48.06 -12.03
N ASP A 685 16.33 47.72 -11.04
CA ASP A 685 16.68 46.79 -9.96
C ASP A 685 16.86 45.36 -10.50
N MET A 686 16.02 44.92 -11.45
CA MET A 686 16.19 43.65 -12.15
C MET A 686 17.38 43.67 -13.12
N THR A 687 17.65 44.82 -13.74
CA THR A 687 18.79 45.00 -14.63
C THR A 687 20.10 44.92 -13.82
N ILE A 688 20.17 45.53 -12.63
CA ILE A 688 21.30 45.40 -11.70
C ILE A 688 21.43 43.96 -11.20
N PHE A 689 20.32 43.29 -10.85
CA PHE A 689 20.32 41.87 -10.47
C PHE A 689 20.87 40.97 -11.58
N CYS A 690 20.44 41.17 -12.83
CA CYS A 690 20.93 40.46 -14.01
C CYS A 690 22.36 40.84 -14.39
N GLN A 691 22.78 42.10 -14.25
CA GLN A 691 24.17 42.54 -14.47
C GLN A 691 25.10 41.87 -13.45
N THR A 692 24.71 41.83 -12.18
CA THR A 692 25.47 41.17 -11.11
C THR A 692 25.58 39.66 -11.37
N LEU A 693 24.56 39.04 -11.96
CA LEU A 693 24.57 37.63 -12.40
C LEU A 693 25.47 37.37 -13.62
N ILE A 694 25.54 38.32 -14.55
CA ILE A 694 26.38 38.26 -15.75
C ILE A 694 27.87 38.49 -15.41
N ASP A 695 28.13 39.43 -14.49
CA ASP A 695 29.47 39.85 -14.09
C ASP A 695 30.16 38.85 -13.15
N GLU A 696 29.41 38.05 -12.36
CA GLU A 696 30.00 37.12 -11.40
C GLU A 696 30.45 35.76 -11.99
N LYS A 697 29.99 35.31 -13.18
CA LYS A 697 30.43 34.01 -13.78
C LYS A 697 29.96 33.70 -15.23
N GLY A 698 29.59 34.69 -16.05
CA GLY A 698 29.34 34.52 -17.49
C GLY A 698 28.13 33.64 -17.89
N LYS A 699 27.95 33.43 -19.22
CA LYS A 699 26.81 32.70 -19.84
C LYS A 699 26.61 31.26 -19.31
N GLU A 700 27.63 30.67 -18.72
CA GLU A 700 27.59 29.34 -18.07
C GLU A 700 26.71 29.34 -16.80
N ALA A 701 26.67 30.46 -16.05
CA ALA A 701 25.91 30.60 -14.80
C ALA A 701 24.41 30.77 -15.03
N VAL A 702 24.02 31.56 -16.04
CA VAL A 702 22.61 31.70 -16.49
C VAL A 702 22.09 30.39 -17.08
N ARG A 703 22.95 29.61 -17.77
CA ARG A 703 22.62 28.24 -18.23
C ARG A 703 22.47 27.26 -17.07
N LYS A 704 23.33 27.34 -16.05
CA LYS A 704 23.15 26.61 -14.80
C LYS A 704 21.83 27.02 -14.12
N TYR A 705 21.44 28.30 -14.14
CA TYR A 705 20.19 28.81 -13.55
C TYR A 705 18.92 28.19 -14.17
N ASN A 706 18.84 28.08 -15.51
CA ASN A 706 17.73 27.41 -16.19
C ASN A 706 17.65 25.89 -15.88
N ILE A 707 18.77 25.29 -15.48
CA ILE A 707 18.87 23.88 -15.07
C ILE A 707 18.62 23.74 -13.55
N LEU A 708 18.97 24.75 -12.74
CA LEU A 708 18.96 24.77 -11.27
C LEU A 708 17.60 25.12 -10.66
N LEU A 709 16.76 25.92 -11.33
CA LEU A 709 15.42 26.32 -10.88
C LEU A 709 14.37 25.71 -11.81
N LYS A 710 13.89 24.51 -11.48
CA LYS A 710 13.00 23.75 -12.37
C LYS A 710 11.54 24.19 -12.22
N GLY A 711 11.02 25.01 -13.14
CA GLY A 711 9.59 25.33 -13.16
C GLY A 711 9.20 26.42 -14.17
N GLN A 712 7.90 26.75 -14.20
CA GLN A 712 7.34 27.84 -15.03
C GLN A 712 8.06 29.18 -14.81
N THR A 713 8.59 29.42 -13.60
CA THR A 713 9.34 30.62 -13.24
C THR A 713 10.57 30.83 -14.11
N VAL A 714 11.33 29.78 -14.40
CA VAL A 714 12.50 29.86 -15.28
C VAL A 714 12.12 30.09 -16.73
N ASN A 715 11.02 29.49 -17.20
CA ASN A 715 10.52 29.73 -18.55
C ASN A 715 10.09 31.19 -18.72
N VAL A 716 9.40 31.76 -17.74
CA VAL A 716 8.99 33.18 -17.76
C VAL A 716 10.22 34.10 -17.71
N ILE A 717 11.20 33.82 -16.85
CA ILE A 717 12.43 34.62 -16.76
C ILE A 717 13.27 34.51 -18.06
N ALA A 718 13.40 33.31 -18.63
CA ALA A 718 14.13 33.09 -19.87
C ALA A 718 13.44 33.75 -21.08
N GLU A 719 12.11 33.74 -21.12
CA GLU A 719 11.31 34.41 -22.14
C GLU A 719 11.47 35.93 -22.06
N LEU A 720 11.48 36.50 -20.85
CA LEU A 720 11.80 37.92 -20.61
C LEU A 720 13.22 38.29 -21.07
N ILE A 721 14.23 37.45 -20.77
CA ILE A 721 15.62 37.67 -21.20
C ILE A 721 15.76 37.59 -22.74
N MET A 722 15.11 36.62 -23.38
CA MET A 722 15.20 36.42 -24.83
C MET A 722 14.52 37.56 -25.62
N LEU A 723 13.39 38.07 -25.13
CA LEU A 723 12.74 39.26 -25.70
C LEU A 723 13.67 40.48 -25.61
N GLN A 724 14.37 40.62 -24.49
CA GLN A 724 15.32 41.72 -24.25
C GLN A 724 16.60 41.61 -25.10
N GLU A 725 17.17 40.43 -25.32
CA GLU A 725 18.31 40.25 -26.24
C GLU A 725 17.93 40.63 -27.68
N LYS A 726 16.71 40.30 -28.12
CA LYS A 726 16.21 40.74 -29.43
C LYS A 726 16.08 42.26 -29.50
N MET A 727 15.58 42.88 -28.43
CA MET A 727 15.44 44.33 -28.32
C MET A 727 16.80 45.05 -28.38
N GLU A 728 17.83 44.54 -27.69
CA GLU A 728 19.19 45.12 -27.73
C GLU A 728 19.91 44.86 -29.07
N VAL A 729 19.68 43.72 -29.74
CA VAL A 729 20.21 43.49 -31.10
C VAL A 729 19.59 44.47 -32.10
N ILE A 730 18.29 44.72 -31.99
CA ILE A 730 17.57 45.68 -32.84
C ILE A 730 18.05 47.10 -32.54
N LYS A 731 18.18 47.48 -31.27
CA LYS A 731 18.68 48.80 -30.83
C LYS A 731 20.14 49.04 -31.22
N ASN A 732 20.99 48.02 -31.19
CA ASN A 732 22.38 48.13 -31.65
C ASN A 732 22.50 48.17 -33.18
N ARG A 733 21.59 47.52 -33.91
CA ARG A 733 21.46 47.69 -35.37
C ARG A 733 20.99 49.09 -35.72
N LEU A 734 19.98 49.62 -35.01
CA LEU A 734 19.48 50.99 -35.17
C LEU A 734 20.56 52.02 -34.82
N LYS A 735 21.29 51.86 -33.70
CA LYS A 735 22.45 52.71 -33.37
C LYS A 735 23.54 52.67 -34.45
N LYS A 736 23.79 51.51 -35.08
CA LYS A 736 24.72 51.42 -36.22
C LYS A 736 24.20 52.17 -37.46
N ILE A 737 22.90 52.11 -37.72
CA ILE A 737 22.27 52.82 -38.84
C ILE A 737 22.31 54.33 -38.59
N ILE A 738 21.97 54.77 -37.38
CA ILE A 738 22.00 56.17 -36.93
C ILE A 738 23.43 56.74 -36.93
N ASN A 739 24.43 55.96 -36.49
CA ASN A 739 25.83 56.41 -36.49
C ASN A 739 26.47 56.47 -37.89
N ASN A 740 25.90 55.79 -38.88
CA ASN A 740 26.44 55.72 -40.24
C ASN A 740 25.86 56.80 -41.18
N HIS A 741 24.89 57.61 -40.74
CA HIS A 741 24.31 58.69 -41.53
C HIS A 741 24.31 60.02 -40.73
N PRO A 742 25.02 61.07 -41.19
CA PRO A 742 25.03 62.36 -40.52
C PRO A 742 23.71 63.11 -40.75
N SER A 743 23.25 63.80 -39.71
CA SER A 743 21.96 64.46 -39.55
C SER A 743 21.47 65.25 -40.77
N GLY A 744 20.33 64.85 -41.33
CA GLY A 744 19.61 65.68 -42.30
C GLY A 744 18.55 65.02 -43.20
N THR A 745 18.03 63.82 -42.92
CA THR A 745 16.98 63.19 -43.76
C THR A 745 15.85 62.55 -42.95
N ASP A 746 14.63 62.63 -43.48
CA ASP A 746 13.36 62.09 -42.94
C ASP A 746 13.37 60.58 -42.63
N GLU A 747 14.43 59.85 -42.99
CA GLU A 747 14.63 58.43 -42.70
C GLU A 747 14.99 58.15 -41.22
N ILE A 748 15.53 59.15 -40.50
CA ILE A 748 15.88 59.02 -39.07
C ILE A 748 14.63 59.02 -38.18
N ASP A 749 13.63 59.84 -38.52
CA ASP A 749 12.37 59.91 -37.77
C ASP A 749 11.53 58.64 -37.96
N SER A 750 11.52 58.06 -39.17
CA SER A 750 10.97 56.72 -39.44
C SER A 750 11.68 55.61 -38.63
N CYS A 751 12.99 55.73 -38.37
CA CYS A 751 13.70 54.78 -37.52
C CYS A 751 13.34 54.93 -36.02
N PHE A 752 13.06 56.15 -35.56
CA PHE A 752 12.59 56.40 -34.20
C PHE A 752 11.13 55.96 -34.00
N GLU A 753 10.26 56.14 -34.99
CA GLU A 753 8.88 55.61 -34.96
C GLU A 753 8.86 54.08 -34.96
N LEU A 754 9.69 53.40 -35.76
CA LEU A 754 9.85 51.94 -35.71
C LEU A 754 10.47 51.45 -34.39
N GLU A 755 11.37 52.23 -33.77
CA GLU A 755 11.92 51.92 -32.44
C GLU A 755 10.85 51.98 -31.35
N ASP A 756 9.98 52.99 -31.41
CA ASP A 756 8.87 53.18 -30.47
C ASP A 756 7.75 52.14 -30.69
N ASP A 757 7.41 51.80 -31.93
CA ASP A 757 6.44 50.75 -32.25
C ASP A 757 6.93 49.35 -31.84
N LEU A 758 8.21 49.02 -32.06
CA LEU A 758 8.82 47.76 -31.62
C LEU A 758 8.98 47.70 -30.09
N LYS A 759 9.27 48.84 -29.45
CA LYS A 759 9.29 48.97 -27.98
C LYS A 759 7.91 48.72 -27.39
N TYR A 760 6.87 49.28 -28.00
CA TYR A 760 5.50 49.18 -27.54
C TYR A 760 4.97 47.74 -27.68
N ASP A 761 5.19 47.09 -28.83
CA ASP A 761 4.75 45.70 -29.08
C ASP A 761 5.48 44.67 -28.20
N GLN A 762 6.74 44.94 -27.83
CA GLN A 762 7.47 44.15 -26.83
C GLN A 762 7.05 44.48 -25.38
N TYR A 763 6.77 45.74 -25.06
CA TYR A 763 6.22 46.15 -23.76
C TYR A 763 4.87 45.49 -23.51
N GLU A 764 4.00 45.41 -24.52
CA GLU A 764 2.69 44.77 -24.42
C GLU A 764 2.82 43.25 -24.21
N LYS A 765 3.82 42.59 -24.83
CA LYS A 765 4.13 41.17 -24.59
C LYS A 765 4.70 40.91 -23.19
N VAL A 766 5.55 41.81 -22.68
CA VAL A 766 6.07 41.77 -21.31
C VAL A 766 4.95 42.07 -20.30
N GLU A 767 4.07 43.02 -20.60
CA GLU A 767 2.90 43.36 -19.80
C GLU A 767 1.88 42.21 -19.79
N LEU A 768 1.66 41.50 -20.89
CA LEU A 768 0.85 40.28 -20.95
C LEU A 768 1.48 39.14 -20.15
N ALA A 769 2.81 38.96 -20.22
CA ALA A 769 3.53 37.97 -19.42
C ALA A 769 3.43 38.29 -17.91
N LEU A 770 3.58 39.56 -17.52
CA LEU A 770 3.45 40.03 -16.13
C LEU A 770 1.99 40.04 -15.63
N LYS A 771 1.03 40.43 -16.46
CA LYS A 771 -0.42 40.32 -16.17
C LYS A 771 -0.89 38.87 -16.06
N SER A 772 -0.17 37.93 -16.68
CA SER A 772 -0.42 36.50 -16.45
C SER A 772 0.02 36.03 -15.06
N LEU A 773 0.84 36.81 -14.32
CA LEU A 773 1.33 36.53 -12.97
C LEU A 773 0.52 37.24 -11.87
N SER A 774 -0.14 38.36 -12.19
CA SER A 774 -1.14 39.05 -11.35
C SER A 774 -2.50 38.35 -11.39
#